data_AF-A0A7V5NAY4-F1
#
_entry.id   AF-A0A7V5NAY4-F1
#
_cell.length_a   1.000
_cell.length_b   1.000
_cell.length_c   1.000
_cell.angle_alpha   90.00
_cell.angle_beta   90.00
_cell.angle_gamma   90.00
#
_symmetry.space_group_name_H-M   'P 1'
#
loop_
_entity.id
_entity.type
_entity.pdbx_description
1 polymer ?
#
loop_
_entity_poly.entity_id
_entity_poly.type
_entity_poly.pdbx_seq_one_letter_code
_entity_poly.pdbx_strand_id
1 'polypeptide(L)'
;MKNSFNKIMKNTIPNPFSSQFSSIFSKKNEIGYFRENKIIYPFLKKELPDHPEERIRLQMIHKLINLYSYPKERIEIEFPVKFKEFEKPKRADIVMFSDDKKKKPFIVVELKTDFKKAESEAKKYAVILRAEYCLASDGSQEKSYKIIDRYPETAEEYPLPIAYGKVVEYKYIKGDEKWDIKEQTLKDLKNIFKKCHDVIWAGGKRDPAVAFDEMSKLLFAKLYDERNTPVGKYYRFQTGTNETEDVVAARVKDLYNEARQVDPYIYKEDISLPSQKIYRVVKILEGISLLKTDLDAKGRAFEQFLSTVFRGSLGQYFTPREIVEFMVSFIGPTERDVIIDPACGSGGFLLYCLKKVSEDINKNYKGDQRTIDRKIYDFSHYNLYGIEFNDKIARVAMMDMVISDDGHTNIIADTAFNKSFPNNNIKLDNFTLLLTNPPFGNVITKDDKDQLGESELSDFEMGKNRDSQRSEILFIERSLDFVKDGGKIGIVLPDGILTNPSQNELLTRKMIMKRSKILAIISIPEFAFKPSGKGGAKTSLVFLQKFSEEETKNINQRDYEILMAVATHIGFDSVGNPDINDLPNILAGKHRLMSKIKFSTLDIKNWSPYAYIDVAAKSGFKNLKKLTDLVEIRREEIRPSNHPNEIFKLPAISKDGSIKLRITKGEMYGKDIKYKSMFRAYTGDIILSRINPADGSVAILPPELNGAIFSQEFHILKPKSSKFNSIYIWHVLRSEFVKQQLRGLLTGGSRLRLPERNLSKIKVPIDQKLVKLSIEISKKMSEIERYKKDIFDLSEKFQNELYKKI
;
A
#
# COMPACT_ATOMS: atom_id res chain seq x y z
N MET A 1 11.32 -10.39 -39.53
CA MET A 1 12.46 -9.52 -39.14
C MET A 1 12.46 -8.20 -39.90
N LYS A 2 12.24 -8.17 -41.22
CA LYS A 2 12.12 -6.92 -42.01
C LYS A 2 10.91 -6.01 -41.69
N ASN A 3 9.73 -6.57 -41.46
CA ASN A 3 8.50 -5.77 -41.38
C ASN A 3 8.17 -5.19 -39.99
N SER A 4 8.77 -5.69 -38.91
CA SER A 4 8.43 -5.26 -37.54
C SER A 4 9.38 -4.17 -37.00
N PHE A 5 10.66 -4.20 -37.39
CA PHE A 5 11.63 -3.14 -37.07
C PHE A 5 11.28 -1.83 -37.80
N ASN A 6 10.83 -1.93 -39.06
CA ASN A 6 10.31 -0.81 -39.84
C ASN A 6 8.95 -0.27 -39.34
N LYS A 7 8.20 -1.03 -38.53
CA LYS A 7 6.89 -0.61 -37.99
C LYS A 7 7.04 0.14 -36.66
N ILE A 8 7.99 -0.25 -35.81
CA ILE A 8 8.34 0.43 -34.55
C ILE A 8 9.01 1.78 -34.82
N MET A 9 9.81 1.87 -35.89
CA MET A 9 10.50 3.08 -36.33
C MET A 9 9.62 4.15 -36.99
N LYS A 10 8.42 3.78 -37.48
CA LYS A 10 7.49 4.72 -38.13
C LYS A 10 6.81 5.69 -37.17
N ASN A 11 6.88 5.44 -35.85
CA ASN A 11 6.13 6.21 -34.85
C ASN A 11 6.95 7.27 -34.11
N THR A 12 8.29 7.23 -34.15
CA THR A 12 9.15 8.30 -33.58
C THR A 12 9.50 9.38 -34.59
N ILE A 13 9.36 9.11 -35.89
CA ILE A 13 9.42 10.11 -36.93
C ILE A 13 8.13 9.99 -37.74
N PRO A 14 7.22 10.97 -37.65
CA PRO A 14 5.91 10.87 -38.28
C PRO A 14 6.06 10.58 -39.78
N ASN A 15 5.14 9.77 -40.32
CA ASN A 15 5.08 9.53 -41.76
C ASN A 15 5.14 10.89 -42.50
N PRO A 16 6.05 11.08 -43.48
CA PRO A 16 6.25 12.36 -44.18
C PRO A 16 5.01 12.84 -44.93
N PHE A 17 4.03 11.95 -45.09
CA PHE A 17 2.71 12.21 -45.67
C PHE A 17 1.60 12.40 -44.64
N SER A 18 1.90 12.38 -43.33
CA SER A 18 0.92 12.60 -42.26
C SER A 18 0.79 14.08 -41.89
N SER A 19 -0.40 14.49 -41.43
CA SER A 19 -0.65 15.86 -40.95
C SER A 19 0.22 16.25 -39.74
N GLN A 20 0.63 15.28 -38.93
CA GLN A 20 1.53 15.49 -37.78
C GLN A 20 2.99 15.78 -38.18
N PHE A 21 3.44 15.34 -39.35
CA PHE A 21 4.81 15.58 -39.81
C PHE A 21 5.07 17.07 -40.02
N SER A 22 4.19 17.74 -40.76
CA SER A 22 4.29 19.19 -40.95
C SER A 22 4.18 19.96 -39.62
N SER A 23 3.39 19.50 -38.65
CA SER A 23 3.31 20.16 -37.34
C SER A 23 4.60 20.00 -36.53
N ILE A 24 5.22 18.82 -36.53
CA ILE A 24 6.46 18.54 -35.76
C ILE A 24 7.64 19.33 -36.34
N PHE A 25 7.76 19.37 -37.66
CA PHE A 25 8.83 20.06 -38.35
C PHE A 25 8.49 21.52 -38.70
N SER A 26 7.39 22.08 -38.21
CA SER A 26 7.05 23.51 -38.36
C SER A 26 7.91 24.43 -37.49
N LYS A 27 8.47 23.90 -36.39
CA LYS A 27 9.33 24.66 -35.48
C LYS A 27 10.78 24.62 -35.95
N LYS A 28 11.46 25.76 -35.86
CA LYS A 28 12.88 25.91 -36.21
C LYS A 28 13.73 24.88 -35.45
N ASN A 29 14.36 23.98 -36.20
CA ASN A 29 15.23 22.91 -35.71
C ASN A 29 16.60 23.05 -36.37
N GLU A 30 17.68 22.69 -35.68
CA GLU A 30 19.04 22.73 -36.21
C GLU A 30 19.31 21.74 -37.36
N ILE A 31 18.53 20.65 -37.43
CA ILE A 31 18.65 19.61 -38.46
C ILE A 31 17.86 20.02 -39.71
N GLY A 32 16.55 20.23 -39.58
CA GLY A 32 15.74 20.85 -40.63
C GLY A 32 14.29 21.05 -40.26
N TYR A 33 13.62 21.97 -40.96
CA TYR A 33 12.24 22.38 -40.67
C TYR A 33 11.54 22.93 -41.93
N PHE A 34 10.21 22.92 -41.91
CA PHE A 34 9.35 23.50 -42.94
C PHE A 34 9.23 25.01 -42.77
N ARG A 35 9.36 25.72 -43.88
CA ARG A 35 9.01 27.13 -43.95
C ARG A 35 8.36 27.41 -45.31
N GLU A 36 7.09 27.79 -45.27
CA GLU A 36 6.26 27.99 -46.47
C GLU A 36 6.26 26.73 -47.36
N ASN A 37 6.81 26.79 -48.57
CA ASN A 37 6.93 25.69 -49.54
C ASN A 37 8.38 25.20 -49.69
N LYS A 38 9.20 25.36 -48.64
CA LYS A 38 10.60 24.93 -48.62
C LYS A 38 10.92 24.12 -47.37
N ILE A 39 11.90 23.23 -47.51
CA ILE A 39 12.57 22.58 -46.40
C ILE A 39 13.93 23.26 -46.21
N ILE A 40 14.17 23.73 -44.99
CA ILE A 40 15.40 24.40 -44.59
C ILE A 40 16.29 23.41 -43.87
N TYR A 41 17.55 23.27 -44.28
CA TYR A 41 18.59 22.50 -43.59
C TYR A 41 19.67 23.45 -43.04
N PRO A 42 19.52 23.97 -41.80
CA PRO A 42 20.42 24.99 -41.28
C PRO A 42 21.88 24.56 -41.23
N PHE A 43 22.16 23.32 -40.82
CA PHE A 43 23.53 22.81 -40.72
C PHE A 43 24.21 22.60 -42.08
N LEU A 44 23.42 22.45 -43.16
CA LEU A 44 23.92 22.37 -44.54
C LEU A 44 23.92 23.72 -45.26
N LYS A 45 23.30 24.75 -44.66
CA LYS A 45 23.04 26.06 -45.29
C LYS A 45 22.33 25.92 -46.64
N LYS A 46 21.37 25.00 -46.73
CA LYS A 46 20.57 24.71 -47.94
C LYS A 46 19.08 24.97 -47.69
N GLU A 47 18.40 25.47 -48.71
CA GLU A 47 16.94 25.55 -48.78
C GLU A 47 16.48 24.85 -50.05
N LEU A 48 15.61 23.85 -49.92
CA LEU A 48 15.15 23.03 -51.04
C LEU A 48 13.62 23.10 -51.17
N PRO A 49 13.05 22.96 -52.39
CA PRO A 49 11.61 22.93 -52.59
C PRO A 49 10.96 21.79 -51.81
N ASP A 50 9.79 22.06 -51.22
CA ASP A 50 9.01 21.03 -50.53
C ASP A 50 8.34 20.08 -51.54
N HIS A 51 8.94 18.91 -51.71
CA HIS A 51 8.42 17.81 -52.51
C HIS A 51 8.47 16.48 -51.73
N PRO A 52 7.65 15.48 -52.10
CA PRO A 52 7.59 14.18 -51.42
C PRO A 52 8.94 13.56 -51.04
N GLU A 53 9.89 13.53 -51.98
CA GLU A 53 11.21 12.94 -51.77
C GLU A 53 12.05 13.74 -50.77
N GLU A 54 11.92 15.07 -50.77
CA GLU A 54 12.62 15.94 -49.81
C GLU A 54 12.08 15.75 -48.38
N ARG A 55 10.77 15.52 -48.24
CA ARG A 55 10.17 15.19 -46.93
C ARG A 55 10.71 13.86 -46.38
N ILE A 56 10.85 12.86 -47.25
CA ILE A 56 11.48 11.57 -46.90
C ILE A 56 12.95 11.78 -46.51
N ARG A 57 13.67 12.64 -47.23
CA ARG A 57 15.08 12.98 -46.94
C ARG A 57 15.25 13.63 -45.57
N LEU A 58 14.41 14.61 -45.22
CA LEU A 58 14.41 15.23 -43.90
C LEU A 58 14.20 14.19 -42.79
N GLN A 59 13.22 13.30 -42.95
CA GLN A 59 12.98 12.20 -42.01
C GLN A 59 14.20 11.29 -41.88
N MET A 60 14.82 10.91 -42.99
CA MET A 60 16.00 10.05 -43.00
C MET A 60 17.20 10.68 -42.27
N ILE A 61 17.45 11.97 -42.50
CA ILE A 61 18.52 12.70 -41.82
C ILE A 61 18.28 12.75 -40.32
N HIS A 62 17.04 13.02 -39.89
CA HIS A 62 16.66 12.97 -38.47
C HIS A 62 16.91 11.61 -37.85
N LYS A 63 16.59 10.53 -38.58
CA LYS A 63 16.83 9.15 -38.15
C LYS A 63 18.33 8.87 -37.98
N LEU A 64 19.14 9.22 -38.99
CA LEU A 64 20.59 8.98 -38.96
C LEU A 64 21.27 9.74 -37.81
N ILE A 65 20.87 10.98 -37.55
CA ILE A 65 21.46 11.79 -36.47
C ILE A 65 20.97 11.31 -35.10
N ASN A 66 19.66 11.27 -34.88
CA ASN A 66 19.12 11.10 -33.52
C ASN A 66 19.08 9.65 -33.07
N LEU A 67 18.91 8.70 -34.01
CA LEU A 67 18.78 7.29 -33.67
C LEU A 67 20.09 6.51 -33.87
N TYR A 68 20.81 6.80 -34.95
CA TYR A 68 22.10 6.17 -35.23
C TYR A 68 23.29 6.99 -34.73
N SER A 69 23.05 8.12 -34.08
CA SER A 69 24.08 8.97 -33.46
C SER A 69 25.18 9.40 -34.42
N TYR A 70 24.85 9.60 -35.70
CA TYR A 70 25.79 10.14 -36.68
C TYR A 70 25.91 11.67 -36.54
N PRO A 71 27.13 12.23 -36.46
CA PRO A 71 27.34 13.68 -36.39
C PRO A 71 26.80 14.39 -37.63
N LYS A 72 25.96 15.42 -37.42
CA LYS A 72 25.36 16.22 -38.49
C LYS A 72 26.41 16.89 -39.38
N GLU A 73 27.57 17.19 -38.83
CA GLU A 73 28.71 17.80 -39.52
C GLU A 73 29.30 16.89 -40.59
N ARG A 74 29.04 15.57 -40.54
CA ARG A 74 29.54 14.56 -41.48
C ARG A 74 28.50 14.11 -42.50
N ILE A 75 27.41 14.84 -42.66
CA ILE A 75 26.38 14.57 -43.66
C ILE A 75 26.56 15.51 -44.84
N GLU A 76 26.35 15.00 -46.05
CA GLU A 76 26.07 15.78 -47.27
C GLU A 76 24.80 15.26 -47.93
N ILE A 77 24.13 16.17 -48.64
CA ILE A 77 22.99 15.83 -49.51
C ILE A 77 23.30 16.22 -50.95
N GLU A 78 22.67 15.54 -51.90
CA GLU A 78 22.87 15.78 -53.35
C GLU A 78 24.35 15.62 -53.76
N PHE A 79 25.02 14.61 -53.19
CA PHE A 79 26.46 14.43 -53.31
C PHE A 79 26.84 13.87 -54.69
N PRO A 80 27.79 14.47 -55.42
CA PRO A 80 28.09 14.06 -56.79
C PRO A 80 28.74 12.67 -56.87
N VAL A 81 28.18 11.82 -57.72
CA VAL A 81 28.71 10.48 -58.04
C VAL A 81 29.32 10.52 -59.43
N LYS A 82 30.67 10.53 -59.50
CA LYS A 82 31.40 10.57 -60.78
C LYS A 82 31.83 9.17 -61.19
N PHE A 83 31.34 8.71 -62.34
CA PHE A 83 31.75 7.45 -62.96
C PHE A 83 31.81 7.60 -64.48
N LYS A 84 32.79 6.99 -65.14
CA LYS A 84 33.10 7.22 -66.56
C LYS A 84 31.95 6.89 -67.51
N GLU A 85 31.03 6.01 -67.11
CA GLU A 85 29.92 5.52 -67.94
C GLU A 85 28.62 6.35 -67.80
N PHE A 86 28.59 7.38 -66.95
CA PHE A 86 27.38 8.20 -66.83
C PHE A 86 27.34 9.28 -67.91
N GLU A 87 26.34 9.23 -68.80
CA GLU A 87 26.07 10.27 -69.81
C GLU A 87 25.77 11.65 -69.19
N LYS A 88 25.26 11.68 -67.95
CA LYS A 88 24.99 12.89 -67.17
C LYS A 88 25.45 12.73 -65.72
N PRO A 89 25.92 13.80 -65.04
CA PRO A 89 26.33 13.72 -63.63
C PRO A 89 25.18 13.23 -62.75
N LYS A 90 25.39 12.13 -62.04
CA LYS A 90 24.44 11.61 -61.04
C LYS A 90 24.78 12.12 -59.63
N ARG A 91 23.79 12.09 -58.74
CA ARG A 91 23.92 12.52 -57.34
C ARG A 91 23.27 11.48 -56.43
N ALA A 92 23.93 11.19 -55.31
CA ALA A 92 23.38 10.40 -54.23
C ALA A 92 22.60 11.33 -53.28
N ASP A 93 21.45 10.86 -52.79
CA ASP A 93 20.56 11.69 -51.96
C ASP A 93 21.20 12.12 -50.65
N ILE A 94 21.83 11.18 -49.93
CA ILE A 94 22.56 11.45 -48.68
C ILE A 94 23.86 10.64 -48.67
N VAL A 95 24.96 11.29 -48.27
CA VAL A 95 26.23 10.60 -47.99
C VAL A 95 26.69 10.95 -46.58
N MET A 96 26.97 9.92 -45.79
CA MET A 96 27.58 9.98 -44.47
C MET A 96 29.07 9.76 -44.59
N PHE A 97 29.90 10.54 -43.90
CA PHE A 97 31.35 10.39 -43.93
C PHE A 97 31.90 9.89 -42.60
N SER A 98 32.90 9.01 -42.60
CA SER A 98 33.55 8.57 -41.37
C SER A 98 34.57 9.57 -40.80
N ASP A 99 34.86 10.65 -41.53
CA ASP A 99 35.81 11.69 -41.15
C ASP A 99 35.25 13.12 -41.30
N ASP A 100 35.73 14.05 -40.46
CA ASP A 100 35.27 15.45 -40.45
C ASP A 100 35.64 16.22 -41.72
N LYS A 101 36.64 15.76 -42.49
CA LYS A 101 37.03 16.37 -43.77
C LYS A 101 36.16 15.87 -44.94
N LYS A 102 35.18 15.01 -44.68
CA LYS A 102 34.25 14.44 -45.67
C LYS A 102 34.95 13.78 -46.87
N LYS A 103 36.03 13.01 -46.60
CA LYS A 103 36.82 12.33 -47.65
C LYS A 103 36.50 10.84 -47.78
N LYS A 104 35.95 10.23 -46.74
CA LYS A 104 35.67 8.79 -46.66
C LYS A 104 34.16 8.58 -46.51
N PRO A 105 33.43 8.43 -47.63
CA PRO A 105 32.04 7.96 -47.58
C PRO A 105 31.93 6.69 -46.75
N PHE A 106 30.91 6.62 -45.90
CA PHE A 106 30.68 5.54 -44.96
C PHE A 106 29.32 4.89 -45.21
N ILE A 107 28.27 5.71 -45.34
CA ILE A 107 26.93 5.28 -45.75
C ILE A 107 26.50 6.11 -46.95
N VAL A 108 26.01 5.45 -47.99
CA VAL A 108 25.27 6.09 -49.08
C VAL A 108 23.78 5.77 -48.93
N VAL A 109 22.94 6.79 -48.96
CA VAL A 109 21.49 6.63 -48.91
C VAL A 109 20.87 7.08 -50.22
N GLU A 110 19.97 6.25 -50.75
CA GLU A 110 19.15 6.60 -51.91
C GLU A 110 17.66 6.52 -51.57
N LEU A 111 16.91 7.51 -52.01
CA LEU A 111 15.50 7.71 -51.76
C LEU A 111 14.77 7.78 -53.10
N LYS A 112 13.83 6.85 -53.34
CA LYS A 112 12.98 6.84 -54.55
C LYS A 112 11.59 6.35 -54.21
N THR A 113 10.60 6.77 -54.99
CA THR A 113 9.24 6.20 -54.93
C THR A 113 9.19 4.71 -55.29
N ASP A 114 10.17 4.19 -56.03
CA ASP A 114 10.34 2.76 -56.33
C ASP A 114 11.52 2.19 -55.53
N PHE A 115 11.19 1.37 -54.52
CA PHE A 115 12.18 0.75 -53.64
C PHE A 115 13.26 -0.06 -54.37
N LYS A 116 12.91 -0.77 -55.46
CA LYS A 116 13.90 -1.59 -56.18
C LYS A 116 14.91 -0.72 -56.92
N LYS A 117 14.48 0.43 -57.44
CA LYS A 117 15.38 1.42 -58.04
C LYS A 117 16.27 2.07 -56.99
N ALA A 118 15.71 2.49 -55.86
CA ALA A 118 16.51 2.99 -54.74
C ALA A 118 17.55 1.96 -54.29
N GLU A 119 17.17 0.69 -54.17
CA GLU A 119 18.08 -0.40 -53.77
C GLU A 119 19.24 -0.57 -54.76
N SER A 120 18.93 -0.61 -56.06
CA SER A 120 19.94 -0.76 -57.11
C SER A 120 20.90 0.43 -57.17
N GLU A 121 20.39 1.65 -57.04
CA GLU A 121 21.21 2.87 -57.09
C GLU A 121 22.04 3.05 -55.82
N ALA A 122 21.48 2.78 -54.62
CA ALA A 122 22.21 2.82 -53.36
C ALA A 122 23.43 1.88 -53.37
N LYS A 123 23.25 0.63 -53.82
CA LYS A 123 24.35 -0.35 -53.94
C LYS A 123 25.39 0.11 -54.96
N LYS A 124 24.96 0.58 -56.14
CA LYS A 124 25.86 1.07 -57.19
C LYS A 124 26.67 2.29 -56.73
N TYR A 125 26.02 3.28 -56.12
CA TYR A 125 26.67 4.50 -55.66
C TYR A 125 27.61 4.24 -54.48
N ALA A 126 27.25 3.35 -53.56
CA ALA A 126 28.13 2.96 -52.47
C ALA A 126 29.43 2.32 -52.97
N VAL A 127 29.36 1.44 -53.98
CA VAL A 127 30.55 0.87 -54.63
C VAL A 127 31.41 1.95 -55.30
N ILE A 128 30.80 2.86 -56.08
CA ILE A 128 31.52 3.94 -56.78
C ILE A 128 32.21 4.87 -55.77
N LEU A 129 31.51 5.24 -54.70
CA LEU A 129 32.00 6.14 -53.67
C LEU A 129 32.88 5.44 -52.63
N ARG A 130 33.04 4.11 -52.72
CA ARG A 130 33.76 3.27 -51.75
C ARG A 130 33.23 3.41 -50.32
N ALA A 131 31.92 3.51 -50.17
CA ALA A 131 31.26 3.48 -48.87
C ALA A 131 31.16 2.05 -48.34
N GLU A 132 31.27 1.89 -47.02
CA GLU A 132 31.17 0.58 -46.36
C GLU A 132 29.73 0.05 -46.32
N TYR A 133 28.75 0.96 -46.29
CA TYR A 133 27.34 0.62 -46.19
C TYR A 133 26.50 1.42 -47.19
N CYS A 134 25.32 0.91 -47.50
CA CYS A 134 24.28 1.67 -48.19
C CYS A 134 22.91 1.43 -47.57
N LEU A 135 22.00 2.38 -47.77
CA LEU A 135 20.62 2.30 -47.34
C LEU A 135 19.71 2.76 -48.49
N ALA A 136 18.62 2.03 -48.70
CA ALA A 136 17.61 2.39 -49.68
C ALA A 136 16.26 2.53 -48.98
N SER A 137 15.49 3.55 -49.35
CA SER A 137 14.16 3.77 -48.80
C SER A 137 13.20 4.39 -49.82
N ASP A 138 11.92 4.04 -49.73
CA ASP A 138 10.81 4.69 -50.44
C ASP A 138 9.88 5.48 -49.51
N GLY A 139 10.30 5.68 -48.25
CA GLY A 139 9.49 6.27 -47.18
C GLY A 139 8.52 5.28 -46.51
N SER A 140 8.26 4.13 -47.12
CA SER A 140 7.39 3.07 -46.60
C SER A 140 8.17 1.80 -46.19
N GLN A 141 9.19 1.43 -46.96
CA GLN A 141 10.10 0.31 -46.84
C GLN A 141 11.54 0.83 -46.81
N GLU A 142 12.37 0.21 -45.97
CA GLU A 142 13.80 0.52 -45.85
C GLU A 142 14.60 -0.77 -45.73
N LYS A 143 15.77 -0.83 -46.37
CA LYS A 143 16.81 -1.84 -46.12
C LYS A 143 18.21 -1.23 -46.19
N SER A 144 19.11 -1.77 -45.39
CA SER A 144 20.53 -1.44 -45.40
C SER A 144 21.39 -2.63 -45.80
N TYR A 145 22.53 -2.35 -46.40
CA TYR A 145 23.47 -3.35 -46.90
C TYR A 145 24.90 -2.99 -46.51
N LYS A 146 25.73 -4.01 -46.29
CA LYS A 146 27.18 -3.87 -46.20
C LYS A 146 27.80 -4.19 -47.54
N ILE A 147 28.70 -3.33 -48.00
CA ILE A 147 29.43 -3.54 -49.24
C ILE A 147 30.59 -4.48 -48.96
N ILE A 148 30.55 -5.68 -49.54
CA ILE A 148 31.54 -6.74 -49.32
C ILE A 148 32.70 -6.62 -50.31
N ASP A 149 32.40 -6.31 -51.58
CA ASP A 149 33.39 -6.17 -52.64
C ASP A 149 33.03 -5.01 -53.60
N ARG A 150 33.80 -4.82 -54.67
CA ARG A 150 33.65 -3.77 -55.69
C ARG A 150 32.47 -4.01 -56.65
N TYR A 151 31.55 -4.88 -56.29
CA TYR A 151 30.46 -5.36 -57.12
C TYR A 151 29.13 -5.16 -56.38
N PRO A 152 28.18 -4.36 -56.91
CA PRO A 152 26.93 -4.06 -56.21
C PRO A 152 26.10 -5.30 -55.80
N GLU A 153 26.21 -6.39 -56.57
CA GLU A 153 25.55 -7.68 -56.35
C GLU A 153 26.08 -8.45 -55.14
N THR A 154 27.30 -8.16 -54.68
CA THR A 154 27.89 -8.80 -53.48
C THR A 154 27.50 -8.08 -52.19
N ALA A 155 26.71 -7.00 -52.28
CA ALA A 155 26.20 -6.30 -51.11
C ALA A 155 25.21 -7.18 -50.34
N GLU A 156 25.58 -7.54 -49.11
CA GLU A 156 24.76 -8.35 -48.22
C GLU A 156 23.88 -7.47 -47.35
N GLU A 157 22.64 -7.90 -47.11
CA GLU A 157 21.75 -7.17 -46.22
C GLU A 157 22.29 -7.19 -44.79
N TYR A 158 22.51 -6.01 -44.23
CA TYR A 158 23.27 -5.86 -43.00
C TYR A 158 22.83 -4.60 -42.26
N PRO A 159 22.63 -4.64 -40.93
CA PRO A 159 22.21 -3.47 -40.16
C PRO A 159 23.29 -2.37 -40.16
N LEU A 160 22.86 -1.11 -40.23
CA LEU A 160 23.78 0.02 -40.07
C LEU A 160 24.37 0.05 -38.65
N PRO A 161 25.67 0.36 -38.50
CA PRO A 161 26.27 0.59 -37.18
C PRO A 161 25.73 1.88 -36.53
N ILE A 162 25.90 2.02 -35.21
CA ILE A 162 25.62 3.28 -34.49
C ILE A 162 26.94 4.04 -34.32
N ALA A 163 26.95 5.35 -34.61
CA ALA A 163 28.10 6.24 -34.44
C ALA A 163 29.43 5.71 -35.03
N TYR A 164 29.38 5.09 -36.22
CA TYR A 164 30.53 4.46 -36.88
C TYR A 164 31.15 3.27 -36.11
N GLY A 165 30.47 2.75 -35.08
CA GLY A 165 30.92 1.65 -34.22
C GLY A 165 30.63 0.25 -34.79
N LYS A 166 30.65 -0.77 -33.92
CA LYS A 166 30.21 -2.13 -34.26
C LYS A 166 28.68 -2.21 -34.24
N VAL A 167 28.11 -3.19 -34.96
CA VAL A 167 26.67 -3.48 -34.90
C VAL A 167 26.26 -3.77 -33.46
N VAL A 168 25.14 -3.17 -33.05
CA VAL A 168 24.54 -3.44 -31.74
C VAL A 168 23.96 -4.85 -31.76
N GLU A 169 24.46 -5.69 -30.87
CA GLU A 169 23.95 -7.03 -30.61
C GLU A 169 23.11 -7.01 -29.35
N TYR A 170 21.94 -7.62 -29.43
CA TYR A 170 21.04 -7.81 -28.30
C TYR A 170 21.14 -9.24 -27.80
N LYS A 171 20.98 -9.41 -26.49
CA LYS A 171 21.15 -10.71 -25.85
C LYS A 171 19.84 -11.48 -25.81
N TYR A 172 18.76 -10.86 -25.32
CA TYR A 172 17.57 -11.59 -24.91
C TYR A 172 16.54 -11.75 -26.03
N ILE A 173 16.16 -13.00 -26.33
CA ILE A 173 15.22 -13.38 -27.40
C ILE A 173 14.07 -14.18 -26.80
N LYS A 174 12.82 -13.82 -27.12
CA LYS A 174 11.66 -14.54 -26.60
C LYS A 174 11.59 -15.96 -27.16
N GLY A 175 11.50 -16.94 -26.27
CA GLY A 175 11.42 -18.36 -26.59
C GLY A 175 12.75 -19.02 -26.97
N ASP A 176 13.89 -18.32 -26.85
CA ASP A 176 15.21 -18.92 -27.07
C ASP A 176 15.65 -19.79 -25.87
N GLU A 177 16.19 -20.98 -26.12
CA GLU A 177 16.53 -21.93 -25.05
C GLU A 177 17.60 -21.40 -24.08
N LYS A 178 18.55 -20.62 -24.57
CA LYS A 178 19.69 -20.15 -23.78
C LYS A 178 19.54 -18.69 -23.36
N TRP A 179 18.96 -17.88 -24.23
CA TRP A 179 18.96 -16.44 -24.14
C TRP A 179 17.57 -15.83 -23.92
N ASP A 180 16.57 -16.61 -23.54
CA ASP A 180 15.32 -16.02 -23.04
C ASP A 180 15.48 -15.49 -21.61
N ILE A 181 14.57 -14.59 -21.22
CA ILE A 181 14.45 -14.05 -19.87
C ILE A 181 13.95 -15.13 -18.89
N LYS A 182 14.40 -15.06 -17.64
CA LYS A 182 14.24 -16.13 -16.65
C LYS A 182 13.31 -15.75 -15.50
N GLU A 183 12.48 -16.70 -15.08
CA GLU A 183 11.70 -16.61 -13.85
C GLU A 183 12.60 -16.41 -12.62
N GLN A 184 12.02 -15.88 -11.54
CA GLN A 184 12.75 -15.55 -10.31
C GLN A 184 12.04 -16.10 -9.08
N THR A 185 12.80 -16.31 -8.01
CA THR A 185 12.20 -16.64 -6.71
C THR A 185 11.66 -15.39 -6.02
N LEU A 186 10.75 -15.57 -5.05
CA LEU A 186 10.24 -14.47 -4.22
C LEU A 186 11.37 -13.67 -3.55
N LYS A 187 12.41 -14.35 -3.06
CA LYS A 187 13.56 -13.71 -2.41
C LYS A 187 14.36 -12.86 -3.39
N ASP A 188 14.56 -13.36 -4.60
CA ASP A 188 15.30 -12.64 -5.64
C ASP A 188 14.52 -11.44 -6.13
N LEU A 189 13.22 -11.59 -6.43
CA LEU A 189 12.35 -10.48 -6.84
C LEU A 189 12.33 -9.35 -5.81
N LYS A 190 12.21 -9.68 -4.52
CA LYS A 190 12.27 -8.68 -3.45
C LYS A 190 13.57 -7.87 -3.49
N ASN A 191 14.71 -8.55 -3.68
CA ASN A 191 16.01 -7.90 -3.79
C ASN A 191 16.15 -7.08 -5.08
N ILE A 192 15.59 -7.56 -6.19
CA ILE A 192 15.56 -6.86 -7.48
C ILE A 192 14.76 -5.56 -7.36
N PHE A 193 13.54 -5.62 -6.83
CA PHE A 193 12.70 -4.43 -6.64
C PHE A 193 13.35 -3.40 -5.73
N LYS A 194 13.96 -3.84 -4.62
CA LYS A 194 14.75 -2.98 -3.75
C LYS A 194 15.91 -2.29 -4.49
N LYS A 195 16.70 -3.04 -5.28
CA LYS A 195 17.81 -2.48 -6.07
C LYS A 195 17.33 -1.43 -7.08
N CYS A 196 16.23 -1.69 -7.78
CA CYS A 196 15.64 -0.73 -8.72
C CYS A 196 15.24 0.57 -8.01
N HIS A 197 14.57 0.45 -6.86
CA HIS A 197 14.17 1.60 -6.05
C HIS A 197 15.37 2.40 -5.55
N ASP A 198 16.39 1.73 -5.01
CA ASP A 198 17.61 2.36 -4.48
C ASP A 198 18.34 3.19 -5.54
N VAL A 199 18.40 2.70 -6.79
CA VAL A 199 18.97 3.44 -7.95
C VAL A 199 18.21 4.76 -8.18
N ILE A 200 16.88 4.72 -8.09
CA ILE A 200 16.03 5.89 -8.33
C ILE A 200 16.04 6.84 -7.14
N TRP A 201 15.96 6.32 -5.93
CA TRP A 201 15.95 7.04 -4.65
C TRP A 201 17.27 7.78 -4.40
N ALA A 202 18.40 7.17 -4.78
CA ALA A 202 19.76 7.75 -4.69
C ALA A 202 20.08 8.35 -3.31
N GLY A 203 19.77 7.62 -2.23
CA GLY A 203 20.18 7.96 -0.87
C GLY A 203 19.44 9.16 -0.26
N GLY A 204 18.15 9.34 -0.58
CA GLY A 204 17.31 10.41 -0.01
C GLY A 204 17.22 11.67 -0.87
N LYS A 205 17.85 11.70 -2.06
CA LYS A 205 17.70 12.81 -3.01
C LYS A 205 16.29 12.93 -3.60
N ARG A 206 15.47 11.89 -3.48
CA ARG A 206 14.07 11.89 -3.89
C ARG A 206 13.19 11.36 -2.79
N ASP A 207 11.96 11.84 -2.79
CA ASP A 207 10.88 11.26 -2.00
C ASP A 207 10.70 9.76 -2.36
N PRO A 208 10.62 8.85 -1.37
CA PRO A 208 10.47 7.41 -1.61
C PRO A 208 9.25 7.04 -2.45
N ALA A 209 8.13 7.76 -2.33
CA ALA A 209 6.92 7.50 -3.10
C ALA A 209 7.05 7.97 -4.55
N VAL A 210 7.74 9.08 -4.80
CA VAL A 210 8.11 9.50 -6.17
C VAL A 210 9.08 8.49 -6.82
N ALA A 211 10.06 8.00 -6.07
CA ALA A 211 10.99 6.99 -6.57
C ALA A 211 10.28 5.67 -6.92
N PHE A 212 9.27 5.31 -6.13
CA PHE A 212 8.40 4.18 -6.40
C PHE A 212 7.56 4.39 -7.68
N ASP A 213 6.87 5.52 -7.81
CA ASP A 213 6.02 5.84 -8.97
C ASP A 213 6.82 5.80 -10.29
N GLU A 214 8.05 6.32 -10.30
CA GLU A 214 8.93 6.22 -11.47
C GLU A 214 9.42 4.78 -11.74
N MET A 215 9.64 3.98 -10.70
CA MET A 215 9.99 2.57 -10.84
C MET A 215 8.81 1.78 -11.44
N SER A 216 7.59 2.04 -10.98
CA SER A 216 6.41 1.32 -11.44
C SER A 216 6.06 1.63 -12.90
N LYS A 217 6.34 2.86 -13.39
CA LYS A 217 6.29 3.20 -14.83
C LYS A 217 7.24 2.32 -15.66
N LEU A 218 8.46 2.06 -15.17
CA LEU A 218 9.43 1.19 -15.85
C LEU A 218 9.01 -0.29 -15.82
N LEU A 219 8.43 -0.76 -14.71
CA LEU A 219 7.86 -2.11 -14.63
C LEU A 219 6.69 -2.28 -15.60
N PHE A 220 5.84 -1.26 -15.74
CA PHE A 220 4.72 -1.27 -16.68
C PHE A 220 5.21 -1.41 -18.14
N ALA A 221 6.22 -0.63 -18.54
CA ALA A 221 6.86 -0.74 -19.85
C ALA A 221 7.48 -2.13 -20.09
N LYS A 222 8.10 -2.72 -19.06
CA LYS A 222 8.66 -4.07 -19.12
C LYS A 222 7.59 -5.15 -19.31
N LEU A 223 6.53 -5.12 -18.52
CA LEU A 223 5.42 -6.07 -18.63
C LEU A 223 4.77 -6.00 -20.02
N TYR A 224 4.60 -4.79 -20.54
CA TYR A 224 4.12 -4.58 -21.90
C TYR A 224 5.05 -5.22 -22.94
N ASP A 225 6.36 -5.04 -22.84
CA ASP A 225 7.34 -5.66 -23.74
C ASP A 225 7.33 -7.19 -23.66
N GLU A 226 7.26 -7.76 -22.45
CA GLU A 226 7.18 -9.21 -22.25
C GLU A 226 5.93 -9.81 -22.91
N ARG A 227 4.77 -9.14 -22.79
CA ARG A 227 3.50 -9.59 -23.39
C ARG A 227 3.55 -9.51 -24.92
N ASN A 228 4.02 -8.39 -25.46
CA ASN A 228 3.86 -8.06 -26.88
C ASN A 228 5.03 -8.45 -27.78
N THR A 229 6.19 -8.82 -27.22
CA THR A 229 7.31 -9.35 -28.03
C THR A 229 6.88 -10.68 -28.67
N PRO A 230 7.02 -10.87 -30.01
CA PRO A 230 6.78 -12.16 -30.65
C PRO A 230 7.90 -13.18 -30.38
N VAL A 231 7.59 -14.48 -30.42
CA VAL A 231 8.60 -15.54 -30.32
C VAL A 231 9.65 -15.42 -31.44
N GLY A 232 10.92 -15.65 -31.11
CA GLY A 232 12.05 -15.50 -32.02
C GLY A 232 12.37 -14.04 -32.37
N LYS A 233 11.96 -13.09 -31.53
CA LYS A 233 12.33 -11.67 -31.62
C LYS A 233 13.02 -11.24 -30.33
N TYR A 234 13.89 -10.24 -30.45
CA TYR A 234 14.51 -9.60 -29.30
C TYR A 234 13.47 -8.81 -28.51
N TYR A 235 13.54 -8.91 -27.18
CA TYR A 235 12.84 -7.99 -26.28
C TYR A 235 13.35 -6.55 -26.52
N ARG A 236 12.50 -5.54 -26.41
CA ARG A 236 12.95 -4.14 -26.51
C ARG A 236 13.42 -3.60 -25.16
N PHE A 237 12.94 -4.16 -24.05
CA PHE A 237 13.35 -3.82 -22.69
C PHE A 237 14.66 -4.54 -22.33
N GLN A 238 15.74 -4.16 -23.00
CA GLN A 238 17.09 -4.64 -22.71
C GLN A 238 18.13 -3.63 -23.16
N THR A 239 19.39 -3.87 -22.84
CA THR A 239 20.55 -3.13 -23.37
C THR A 239 21.22 -3.90 -24.50
N GLY A 240 21.65 -3.19 -25.54
CA GLY A 240 22.47 -3.72 -26.62
C GLY A 240 23.96 -3.41 -26.43
N THR A 241 24.83 -4.14 -27.14
CA THR A 241 26.27 -3.87 -27.12
C THR A 241 26.58 -2.48 -27.68
N ASN A 242 27.37 -1.68 -26.94
CA ASN A 242 27.75 -0.31 -27.30
C ASN A 242 26.59 0.69 -27.46
N GLU A 243 25.38 0.39 -26.99
CA GLU A 243 24.32 1.40 -26.93
C GLU A 243 24.61 2.46 -25.88
N THR A 244 24.29 3.71 -26.19
CA THR A 244 24.35 4.81 -25.22
C THR A 244 23.14 4.76 -24.28
N GLU A 245 23.30 5.37 -23.09
CA GLU A 245 22.22 5.45 -22.10
C GLU A 245 20.97 6.14 -22.67
N ASP A 246 21.14 7.16 -23.52
CA ASP A 246 20.05 7.91 -24.15
C ASP A 246 19.25 7.08 -25.15
N VAL A 247 19.91 6.22 -25.94
CA VAL A 247 19.23 5.33 -26.90
C VAL A 247 18.36 4.31 -26.17
N VAL A 248 18.90 3.69 -25.11
CA VAL A 248 18.13 2.75 -24.27
C VAL A 248 16.95 3.46 -23.60
N ALA A 249 17.18 4.65 -23.06
CA ALA A 249 16.13 5.43 -22.41
C ALA A 249 15.01 5.82 -23.37
N ALA A 250 15.35 6.24 -24.59
CA ALA A 250 14.37 6.54 -25.63
C ALA A 250 13.51 5.32 -25.96
N ARG A 251 14.13 4.15 -26.20
CA ARG A 251 13.40 2.90 -26.49
C ARG A 251 12.45 2.49 -25.37
N VAL A 252 12.86 2.65 -24.11
CA VAL A 252 12.01 2.31 -22.95
C VAL A 252 10.86 3.31 -22.78
N LYS A 253 11.10 4.60 -23.02
CA LYS A 253 10.04 5.62 -23.04
C LYS A 253 9.02 5.34 -24.15
N ASP A 254 9.47 4.88 -25.31
CA ASP A 254 8.57 4.46 -26.39
C ASP A 254 7.71 3.25 -25.99
N LEU A 255 8.31 2.22 -25.38
CA LEU A 255 7.56 1.08 -24.83
C LEU A 255 6.51 1.51 -23.81
N TYR A 256 6.89 2.43 -22.91
CA TYR A 256 5.97 2.99 -21.92
C TYR A 256 4.81 3.75 -22.57
N ASN A 257 5.09 4.54 -23.60
CA ASN A 257 4.06 5.29 -24.33
C ASN A 257 3.11 4.37 -25.10
N GLU A 258 3.63 3.29 -25.72
CA GLU A 258 2.79 2.25 -26.31
C GLU A 258 1.89 1.58 -25.26
N ALA A 259 2.46 1.22 -24.10
CA ALA A 259 1.69 0.65 -22.99
C ALA A 259 0.57 1.59 -22.50
N ARG A 260 0.85 2.90 -22.42
CA ARG A 260 -0.15 3.93 -22.07
C ARG A 260 -1.25 4.10 -23.09
N GLN A 261 -0.99 3.86 -24.38
CA GLN A 261 -2.04 3.90 -25.40
C GLN A 261 -3.01 2.74 -25.26
N VAL A 262 -2.54 1.59 -24.77
CA VAL A 262 -3.39 0.43 -24.48
C VAL A 262 -4.19 0.65 -23.20
N ASP A 263 -3.54 1.10 -22.12
CA ASP A 263 -4.16 1.32 -20.81
C ASP A 263 -3.93 2.77 -20.31
N PRO A 264 -4.69 3.75 -20.82
CA PRO A 264 -4.46 5.17 -20.53
C PRO A 264 -4.78 5.56 -19.07
N TYR A 265 -5.52 4.72 -18.35
CA TYR A 265 -5.97 4.99 -16.99
C TYR A 265 -4.93 4.71 -15.91
N ILE A 266 -3.93 3.86 -16.18
CA ILE A 266 -2.90 3.52 -15.18
C ILE A 266 -1.92 4.69 -14.99
N TYR A 267 -1.40 5.27 -16.08
CA TYR A 267 -0.49 6.41 -15.98
C TYR A 267 -0.81 7.50 -17.00
N LYS A 268 -1.03 8.71 -16.49
CA LYS A 268 -1.20 9.92 -17.30
C LYS A 268 0.10 10.66 -17.57
N GLU A 269 1.11 10.50 -16.71
CA GLU A 269 2.37 11.25 -16.77
C GLU A 269 3.46 10.51 -17.57
N ASP A 270 4.46 11.25 -18.07
CA ASP A 270 5.65 10.66 -18.68
C ASP A 270 6.65 10.14 -17.62
N ILE A 271 7.65 9.36 -18.07
CA ILE A 271 8.81 8.99 -17.25
C ILE A 271 9.72 10.21 -17.08
N SER A 272 9.90 10.66 -15.84
CA SER A 272 10.68 11.85 -15.49
C SER A 272 12.14 11.55 -15.10
N LEU A 273 12.58 10.30 -15.30
CA LEU A 273 13.94 9.87 -14.97
C LEU A 273 15.00 10.29 -16.00
N PRO A 274 16.23 10.65 -15.56
CA PRO A 274 17.39 10.78 -16.43
C PRO A 274 17.77 9.46 -17.10
N SER A 275 18.32 9.52 -18.32
CA SER A 275 18.71 8.35 -19.14
C SER A 275 19.59 7.36 -18.37
N GLN A 276 20.57 7.87 -17.60
CA GLN A 276 21.45 7.07 -16.76
C GLN A 276 20.70 6.17 -15.77
N LYS A 277 19.64 6.68 -15.16
CA LYS A 277 18.86 5.90 -14.17
C LYS A 277 18.00 4.86 -14.85
N ILE A 278 17.37 5.20 -15.97
CA ILE A 278 16.59 4.27 -16.78
C ILE A 278 17.50 3.12 -17.23
N TYR A 279 18.66 3.43 -17.80
CA TYR A 279 19.65 2.44 -18.23
C TYR A 279 20.03 1.47 -17.10
N ARG A 280 20.36 1.99 -15.90
CA ARG A 280 20.70 1.15 -14.74
C ARG A 280 19.56 0.23 -14.31
N VAL A 281 18.32 0.71 -14.30
CA VAL A 281 17.15 -0.12 -13.97
C VAL A 281 16.90 -1.18 -15.05
N VAL A 282 17.07 -0.83 -16.34
CA VAL A 282 16.99 -1.80 -17.44
C VAL A 282 18.03 -2.91 -17.28
N LYS A 283 19.29 -2.58 -16.95
CA LYS A 283 20.34 -3.59 -16.68
C LYS A 283 19.96 -4.56 -15.56
N ILE A 284 19.23 -4.09 -14.55
CA ILE A 284 18.78 -4.95 -13.45
C ILE A 284 17.66 -5.88 -13.93
N LEU A 285 16.75 -5.40 -14.77
CA LEU A 285 15.50 -6.08 -15.13
C LEU A 285 15.53 -6.86 -16.47
N GLU A 286 16.50 -6.60 -17.35
CA GLU A 286 16.53 -7.09 -18.75
C GLU A 286 16.56 -8.62 -18.88
N GLY A 287 17.13 -9.34 -17.91
CA GLY A 287 17.25 -10.80 -17.92
C GLY A 287 16.16 -11.55 -17.15
N ILE A 288 15.20 -10.82 -16.57
CA ILE A 288 14.18 -11.36 -15.65
C ILE A 288 12.85 -11.41 -16.38
N SER A 289 12.05 -12.46 -16.15
CA SER A 289 10.64 -12.48 -16.56
C SER A 289 9.73 -12.27 -15.37
N LEU A 290 8.86 -11.27 -15.46
CA LEU A 290 7.79 -11.07 -14.49
C LEU A 290 6.55 -11.90 -14.83
N LEU A 291 6.32 -12.20 -16.12
CA LEU A 291 5.17 -13.02 -16.55
C LEU A 291 5.35 -14.51 -16.25
N LYS A 292 6.54 -15.06 -16.48
CA LYS A 292 6.83 -16.48 -16.19
C LYS A 292 7.01 -16.76 -14.70
N THR A 293 7.29 -15.73 -13.90
CA THR A 293 7.46 -15.92 -12.46
C THR A 293 6.11 -16.22 -11.82
N ASP A 294 6.12 -17.24 -10.94
CA ASP A 294 4.98 -17.65 -10.13
C ASP A 294 4.20 -16.46 -9.54
N LEU A 295 2.87 -16.51 -9.68
CA LEU A 295 1.95 -15.44 -9.29
C LEU A 295 2.07 -15.09 -7.80
N ASP A 296 2.19 -16.10 -6.95
CA ASP A 296 2.39 -15.94 -5.53
C ASP A 296 3.76 -15.34 -5.20
N ALA A 297 4.82 -15.70 -5.94
CA ALA A 297 6.14 -15.12 -5.77
C ALA A 297 6.19 -13.63 -6.12
N LYS A 298 5.60 -13.22 -7.25
CA LYS A 298 5.64 -11.82 -7.72
C LYS A 298 4.73 -10.89 -6.91
N GLY A 299 3.48 -11.28 -6.64
CA GLY A 299 2.56 -10.48 -5.83
C GLY A 299 3.11 -10.24 -4.43
N ARG A 300 3.59 -11.30 -3.75
CA ARG A 300 4.18 -11.18 -2.40
C ARG A 300 5.46 -10.34 -2.39
N ALA A 301 6.31 -10.46 -3.40
CA ALA A 301 7.53 -9.66 -3.47
C ALA A 301 7.20 -8.17 -3.61
N PHE A 302 6.19 -7.84 -4.42
CA PHE A 302 5.73 -6.47 -4.63
C PHE A 302 5.05 -5.91 -3.36
N GLU A 303 4.12 -6.65 -2.75
CA GLU A 303 3.42 -6.26 -1.51
C GLU A 303 4.40 -6.00 -0.34
N GLN A 304 5.39 -6.88 -0.14
CA GLN A 304 6.41 -6.69 0.90
C GLN A 304 7.29 -5.47 0.64
N PHE A 305 7.61 -5.22 -0.64
CA PHE A 305 8.37 -4.05 -1.05
C PHE A 305 7.56 -2.77 -0.81
N LEU A 306 6.28 -2.73 -1.20
CA LEU A 306 5.35 -1.62 -0.91
C LEU A 306 5.28 -1.33 0.59
N SER A 307 5.03 -2.36 1.39
CA SER A 307 5.04 -2.25 2.84
C SER A 307 6.31 -1.58 3.38
N THR A 308 7.48 -1.89 2.81
CA THR A 308 8.75 -1.31 3.26
C THR A 308 8.86 0.18 2.91
N VAL A 309 8.44 0.58 1.70
CA VAL A 309 8.54 1.97 1.21
C VAL A 309 7.57 2.90 1.97
N PHE A 310 6.35 2.44 2.22
CA PHE A 310 5.26 3.26 2.75
C PHE A 310 5.14 3.25 4.29
N ARG A 311 5.69 2.25 5.00
CA ARG A 311 5.64 2.16 6.49
C ARG A 311 6.37 3.30 7.24
N GLY A 312 7.23 4.07 6.58
CA GLY A 312 8.03 5.14 7.21
C GLY A 312 7.84 6.55 6.66
N SER A 313 7.42 6.71 5.41
CA SER A 313 7.43 8.00 4.69
C SER A 313 6.07 8.70 4.65
N LEU A 314 4.95 7.96 4.66
CA LEU A 314 3.59 8.51 4.45
C LEU A 314 2.60 8.21 5.59
N GLY A 315 3.04 7.50 6.65
CA GLY A 315 2.18 7.20 7.80
C GLY A 315 0.97 6.30 7.50
N GLN A 316 0.96 5.66 6.34
CA GLN A 316 -0.09 4.74 5.89
C GLN A 316 0.24 3.31 6.29
N TYR A 317 -0.69 2.67 6.98
CA TYR A 317 -0.55 1.29 7.42
C TYR A 317 -1.49 0.43 6.58
N PHE A 318 -0.92 -0.42 5.73
CA PHE A 318 -1.69 -1.43 5.02
C PHE A 318 -2.34 -2.41 6.00
N THR A 319 -3.49 -2.95 5.61
CA THR A 319 -4.14 -4.02 6.36
C THR A 319 -3.20 -5.23 6.41
N PRO A 320 -2.86 -5.76 7.60
CA PRO A 320 -2.03 -6.94 7.71
C PRO A 320 -2.61 -8.12 6.95
N ARG A 321 -1.73 -8.90 6.32
CA ARG A 321 -2.11 -10.03 5.48
C ARG A 321 -2.99 -11.05 6.20
N GLU A 322 -2.66 -11.37 7.45
CA GLU A 322 -3.42 -12.34 8.26
C GLU A 322 -4.86 -11.89 8.45
N ILE A 323 -5.09 -10.57 8.52
CA ILE A 323 -6.44 -9.98 8.62
C ILE A 323 -7.13 -10.02 7.26
N VAL A 324 -6.44 -9.68 6.17
CA VAL A 324 -6.99 -9.75 4.80
C VAL A 324 -7.44 -11.18 4.47
N GLU A 325 -6.54 -12.17 4.65
CA GLU A 325 -6.82 -13.59 4.42
C GLU A 325 -8.02 -14.07 5.23
N PHE A 326 -8.07 -13.69 6.52
CA PHE A 326 -9.18 -14.05 7.38
C PHE A 326 -10.51 -13.45 6.91
N MET A 327 -10.55 -12.15 6.61
CA MET A 327 -11.78 -11.47 6.20
C MET A 327 -12.29 -11.99 4.84
N VAL A 328 -11.40 -12.22 3.88
CA VAL A 328 -11.74 -12.81 2.57
C VAL A 328 -12.27 -14.23 2.77
N SER A 329 -11.61 -15.04 3.59
CA SER A 329 -12.05 -16.41 3.87
C SER A 329 -13.39 -16.45 4.62
N PHE A 330 -13.64 -15.49 5.51
CA PHE A 330 -14.89 -15.39 6.26
C PHE A 330 -16.06 -14.97 5.37
N ILE A 331 -15.87 -13.98 4.49
CA ILE A 331 -16.93 -13.53 3.58
C ILE A 331 -17.24 -14.60 2.52
N GLY A 332 -16.21 -15.31 2.06
CA GLY A 332 -16.29 -16.42 1.11
C GLY A 332 -16.70 -16.00 -0.30
N PRO A 333 -15.85 -15.25 -1.04
CA PRO A 333 -16.17 -14.84 -2.41
C PRO A 333 -16.24 -16.02 -3.38
N THR A 334 -17.07 -15.90 -4.40
CA THR A 334 -17.23 -16.86 -5.48
C THR A 334 -17.03 -16.19 -6.84
N GLU A 335 -16.86 -16.98 -7.91
CA GLU A 335 -16.75 -16.48 -9.29
C GLU A 335 -17.99 -15.70 -9.79
N ARG A 336 -19.09 -15.68 -9.03
CA ARG A 336 -20.33 -14.96 -9.37
C ARG A 336 -20.47 -13.64 -8.63
N ASP A 337 -19.62 -13.40 -7.63
CA ASP A 337 -19.70 -12.20 -6.81
C ASP A 337 -19.13 -10.99 -7.54
N VAL A 338 -19.75 -9.83 -7.36
CA VAL A 338 -19.25 -8.54 -7.84
C VAL A 338 -18.81 -7.76 -6.61
N ILE A 339 -17.53 -7.46 -6.54
CA ILE A 339 -16.82 -7.09 -5.31
C ILE A 339 -16.28 -5.67 -5.44
N ILE A 340 -16.48 -4.86 -4.40
CA ILE A 340 -15.87 -3.53 -4.28
C ILE A 340 -15.07 -3.37 -2.99
N ASP A 341 -13.95 -2.65 -3.09
CA ASP A 341 -13.30 -2.02 -1.94
C ASP A 341 -13.29 -0.49 -2.13
N PRO A 342 -14.16 0.27 -1.41
CA PRO A 342 -14.25 1.73 -1.55
C PRO A 342 -13.09 2.51 -0.91
N ALA A 343 -12.13 1.83 -0.27
CA ALA A 343 -10.92 2.44 0.27
C ALA A 343 -9.75 1.48 0.07
N CYS A 344 -9.48 1.13 -1.20
CA CYS A 344 -8.71 -0.06 -1.52
C CYS A 344 -7.23 0.02 -1.18
N GLY A 345 -6.66 1.20 -0.94
CA GLY A 345 -5.24 1.35 -0.67
C GLY A 345 -4.43 0.73 -1.80
N SER A 346 -3.53 -0.20 -1.49
CA SER A 346 -2.75 -0.96 -2.49
C SER A 346 -3.50 -2.13 -3.14
N GLY A 347 -4.80 -2.31 -2.89
CA GLY A 347 -5.62 -3.36 -3.52
C GLY A 347 -5.61 -4.72 -2.82
N GLY A 348 -5.12 -4.80 -1.58
CA GLY A 348 -4.93 -6.08 -0.87
C GLY A 348 -6.20 -6.94 -0.77
N PHE A 349 -7.36 -6.36 -0.46
CA PHE A 349 -8.61 -7.15 -0.41
C PHE A 349 -9.02 -7.68 -1.78
N LEU A 350 -8.88 -6.88 -2.84
CA LEU A 350 -9.22 -7.27 -4.21
C LEU A 350 -8.31 -8.41 -4.69
N LEU A 351 -7.01 -8.27 -4.47
CA LEU A 351 -6.03 -9.29 -4.83
C LEU A 351 -6.30 -10.63 -4.11
N TYR A 352 -6.62 -10.60 -2.81
CA TYR A 352 -6.91 -11.83 -2.08
C TYR A 352 -8.26 -12.44 -2.44
N CYS A 353 -9.24 -11.63 -2.86
CA CYS A 353 -10.47 -12.16 -3.46
C CYS A 353 -10.18 -12.89 -4.78
N LEU A 354 -9.40 -12.27 -5.69
CA LEU A 354 -8.94 -12.91 -6.92
C LEU A 354 -8.23 -14.22 -6.63
N LYS A 355 -7.27 -14.21 -5.69
CA LYS A 355 -6.53 -15.41 -5.30
C LYS A 355 -7.47 -16.52 -4.84
N LYS A 356 -8.38 -16.20 -3.91
CA LYS A 356 -9.30 -17.18 -3.34
C LYS A 356 -10.22 -17.80 -4.40
N VAL A 357 -10.81 -16.96 -5.25
CA VAL A 357 -11.69 -17.41 -6.33
C VAL A 357 -10.90 -18.20 -7.38
N SER A 358 -9.69 -17.77 -7.71
CA SER A 358 -8.79 -18.49 -8.63
C SER A 358 -8.40 -19.87 -8.11
N GLU A 359 -8.09 -20.00 -6.82
CA GLU A 359 -7.83 -21.29 -6.17
C GLU A 359 -9.05 -22.23 -6.27
N ASP A 360 -10.25 -21.70 -6.01
CA ASP A 360 -11.48 -22.48 -6.10
C ASP A 360 -11.81 -22.88 -7.55
N ILE A 361 -11.59 -22.00 -8.53
CA ILE A 361 -11.71 -22.31 -9.98
C ILE A 361 -10.70 -23.40 -10.37
N ASN A 362 -9.41 -23.23 -10.05
CA ASN A 362 -8.37 -24.20 -10.36
C ASN A 362 -8.69 -25.58 -9.79
N LYS A 363 -9.23 -25.63 -8.57
CA LYS A 363 -9.66 -26.88 -7.93
C LYS A 363 -10.86 -27.50 -8.63
N ASN A 364 -11.88 -26.71 -8.95
CA ASN A 364 -13.15 -27.19 -9.51
C ASN A 364 -13.05 -27.61 -10.98
N TYR A 365 -12.15 -26.99 -11.76
CA TYR A 365 -11.96 -27.23 -13.19
C TYR A 365 -10.59 -27.86 -13.51
N LYS A 366 -9.98 -28.55 -12.53
CA LYS A 366 -8.65 -29.17 -12.65
C LYS A 366 -8.56 -30.03 -13.91
N GLY A 367 -7.58 -29.72 -14.77
CA GLY A 367 -7.34 -30.43 -16.03
C GLY A 367 -7.92 -29.74 -17.27
N ASP A 368 -8.75 -28.69 -17.11
CA ASP A 368 -9.26 -27.85 -18.20
C ASP A 368 -8.68 -26.43 -18.10
N GLN A 369 -7.42 -26.29 -18.51
CA GLN A 369 -6.68 -25.01 -18.41
C GLN A 369 -7.39 -23.87 -19.15
N ARG A 370 -8.00 -24.15 -20.30
CA ARG A 370 -8.69 -23.13 -21.10
C ARG A 370 -9.89 -22.55 -20.35
N THR A 371 -10.68 -23.40 -19.67
CA THR A 371 -11.81 -22.93 -18.86
C THR A 371 -11.33 -22.20 -17.61
N ILE A 372 -10.26 -22.68 -16.96
CA ILE A 372 -9.62 -22.00 -15.82
C ILE A 372 -9.19 -20.58 -16.22
N ASP A 373 -8.40 -20.45 -17.28
CA ASP A 373 -7.87 -19.17 -17.75
C ASP A 373 -9.00 -18.19 -18.07
N ARG A 374 -10.04 -18.64 -18.78
CA ARG A 374 -11.20 -17.79 -19.12
C ARG A 374 -11.95 -17.33 -17.87
N LYS A 375 -12.23 -18.23 -16.93
CA LYS A 375 -13.01 -17.88 -15.73
C LYS A 375 -12.28 -16.91 -14.81
N ILE A 376 -10.96 -17.10 -14.66
CA ILE A 376 -10.12 -16.18 -13.90
C ILE A 376 -10.10 -14.81 -14.60
N TYR A 377 -9.94 -14.79 -15.92
CA TYR A 377 -9.99 -13.56 -16.72
C TYR A 377 -11.33 -12.82 -16.60
N ASP A 378 -12.46 -13.53 -16.73
CA ASP A 378 -13.78 -12.93 -16.63
C ASP A 378 -14.01 -12.33 -15.23
N PHE A 379 -13.61 -13.06 -14.18
CA PHE A 379 -13.72 -12.58 -12.82
C PHE A 379 -12.83 -11.36 -12.57
N SER A 380 -11.57 -11.38 -13.03
CA SER A 380 -10.66 -10.25 -12.85
C SER A 380 -11.16 -8.97 -13.53
N HIS A 381 -11.65 -9.08 -14.77
CA HIS A 381 -12.01 -7.91 -15.58
C HIS A 381 -13.38 -7.33 -15.24
N TYR A 382 -14.34 -8.17 -14.84
CA TYR A 382 -15.75 -7.74 -14.73
C TYR A 382 -16.28 -7.71 -13.30
N ASN A 383 -15.59 -8.31 -12.33
CA ASN A 383 -16.14 -8.54 -10.99
C ASN A 383 -15.36 -7.86 -9.86
N LEU A 384 -14.19 -7.28 -10.10
CA LEU A 384 -13.39 -6.60 -9.06
C LEU A 384 -13.36 -5.09 -9.31
N TYR A 385 -13.62 -4.31 -8.25
CA TYR A 385 -13.73 -2.84 -8.31
C TYR A 385 -13.06 -2.20 -7.10
N GLY A 386 -12.39 -1.07 -7.30
CA GLY A 386 -11.70 -0.36 -6.23
C GLY A 386 -11.83 1.15 -6.33
N ILE A 387 -11.92 1.82 -5.19
CA ILE A 387 -11.83 3.27 -5.09
C ILE A 387 -10.71 3.60 -4.11
N GLU A 388 -9.79 4.46 -4.53
CA GLU A 388 -8.73 4.99 -3.67
C GLU A 388 -8.66 6.51 -3.85
N PHE A 389 -8.70 7.23 -2.73
CA PHE A 389 -8.71 8.69 -2.74
C PHE A 389 -7.41 9.29 -3.30
N ASN A 390 -6.27 8.66 -2.99
CA ASN A 390 -4.97 9.14 -3.45
C ASN A 390 -4.59 8.52 -4.81
N ASP A 391 -4.52 9.37 -5.82
CA ASP A 391 -4.16 8.99 -7.20
C ASP A 391 -2.85 8.17 -7.30
N LYS A 392 -1.80 8.49 -6.52
CA LYS A 392 -0.54 7.71 -6.54
C LYS A 392 -0.71 6.31 -5.96
N ILE A 393 -1.56 6.16 -4.94
CA ILE A 393 -1.82 4.87 -4.28
C ILE A 393 -2.78 4.04 -5.13
N ALA A 394 -3.75 4.67 -5.77
CA ALA A 394 -4.61 4.00 -6.74
C ALA A 394 -3.77 3.34 -7.84
N ARG A 395 -2.72 4.03 -8.34
CA ARG A 395 -1.75 3.47 -9.30
C ARG A 395 -0.92 2.32 -8.73
N VAL A 396 -0.55 2.38 -7.45
CA VAL A 396 0.12 1.26 -6.77
C VAL A 396 -0.78 0.02 -6.83
N ALA A 397 -2.06 0.18 -6.50
CA ALA A 397 -3.02 -0.93 -6.52
C ALA A 397 -3.22 -1.47 -7.94
N MET A 398 -3.44 -0.59 -8.92
CA MET A 398 -3.53 -0.99 -10.33
C MET A 398 -2.31 -1.81 -10.74
N MET A 399 -1.09 -1.36 -10.42
CA MET A 399 0.13 -2.09 -10.76
C MET A 399 0.25 -3.43 -10.05
N ASP A 400 -0.17 -3.53 -8.79
CA ASP A 400 -0.18 -4.80 -8.06
C ASP A 400 -1.11 -5.82 -8.75
N MET A 401 -2.29 -5.36 -9.21
CA MET A 401 -3.21 -6.15 -10.02
C MET A 401 -2.62 -6.51 -11.40
N VAL A 402 -1.93 -5.58 -12.11
CA VAL A 402 -1.27 -5.89 -13.40
C VAL A 402 -0.19 -6.96 -13.24
N ILE A 403 0.65 -6.81 -12.22
CA ILE A 403 1.72 -7.75 -11.92
C ILE A 403 1.14 -9.12 -11.60
N SER A 404 -0.01 -9.16 -10.93
CA SER A 404 -0.73 -10.38 -10.57
C SER A 404 -1.57 -10.98 -11.71
N ASP A 405 -1.40 -10.51 -12.95
CA ASP A 405 -2.12 -10.95 -14.17
C ASP A 405 -3.66 -10.80 -14.13
N ASP A 406 -4.16 -9.96 -13.23
CA ASP A 406 -5.58 -9.61 -13.13
C ASP A 406 -6.01 -8.63 -14.23
N GLY A 407 -5.10 -7.71 -14.57
CA GLY A 407 -5.34 -6.71 -15.62
C GLY A 407 -5.79 -5.34 -15.13
N HIS A 408 -5.78 -5.02 -13.82
CA HIS A 408 -6.04 -3.69 -13.20
C HIS A 408 -7.44 -3.09 -13.40
N THR A 409 -8.35 -3.81 -14.05
CA THR A 409 -9.56 -3.22 -14.60
C THR A 409 -10.49 -2.82 -13.45
N ASN A 410 -10.93 -1.56 -13.44
CA ASN A 410 -11.91 -0.96 -12.52
C ASN A 410 -11.44 -0.41 -11.16
N ILE A 411 -10.15 -0.16 -10.95
CA ILE A 411 -9.70 0.71 -9.86
C ILE A 411 -9.77 2.17 -10.32
N ILE A 412 -10.29 3.08 -9.49
CA ILE A 412 -10.35 4.52 -9.77
C ILE A 412 -9.71 5.34 -8.66
N ALA A 413 -9.14 6.49 -9.06
CA ALA A 413 -8.66 7.52 -8.14
C ALA A 413 -9.77 8.56 -7.91
N ASP A 414 -10.57 8.38 -6.85
CA ASP A 414 -11.74 9.22 -6.53
C ASP A 414 -12.11 9.09 -5.05
N THR A 415 -13.04 9.91 -4.56
CA THR A 415 -13.66 9.73 -3.25
C THR A 415 -14.82 8.73 -3.32
N ALA A 416 -14.87 7.80 -2.37
CA ALA A 416 -15.99 6.87 -2.22
C ALA A 416 -17.34 7.54 -1.92
N PHE A 417 -17.30 8.80 -1.46
CA PHE A 417 -18.50 9.57 -1.11
C PHE A 417 -19.15 10.25 -2.31
N ASN A 418 -18.51 10.23 -3.48
CA ASN A 418 -19.06 10.82 -4.69
C ASN A 418 -20.38 10.16 -5.11
N LYS A 419 -21.25 10.89 -5.81
CA LYS A 419 -22.55 10.36 -6.28
C LYS A 419 -22.46 9.69 -7.66
N SER A 420 -21.44 10.04 -8.43
CA SER A 420 -21.14 9.46 -9.74
C SER A 420 -19.65 9.22 -9.86
N PHE A 421 -19.28 8.20 -10.65
CA PHE A 421 -17.90 7.76 -10.81
C PHE A 421 -17.51 7.75 -12.29
N PRO A 422 -16.24 8.03 -12.63
CA PRO A 422 -15.75 7.95 -14.01
C PRO A 422 -15.92 6.56 -14.64
N ASN A 423 -15.84 5.51 -13.83
CA ASN A 423 -16.17 4.16 -14.25
C ASN A 423 -17.67 3.92 -14.04
N ASN A 424 -18.42 3.86 -15.14
CA ASN A 424 -19.87 3.64 -15.12
C ASN A 424 -20.29 2.31 -14.50
N ASN A 425 -19.39 1.34 -14.32
CA ASN A 425 -19.70 0.07 -13.64
C ASN A 425 -19.65 0.19 -12.11
N ILE A 426 -19.06 1.27 -11.58
CA ILE A 426 -19.11 1.59 -10.16
C ILE A 426 -20.41 2.36 -9.90
N LYS A 427 -21.40 1.65 -9.34
CA LYS A 427 -22.71 2.20 -8.99
C LYS A 427 -23.09 1.78 -7.59
N LEU A 428 -23.89 2.63 -6.93
CA LEU A 428 -24.57 2.25 -5.70
C LEU A 428 -25.55 1.10 -5.99
N ASP A 429 -25.84 0.30 -4.96
CA ASP A 429 -26.78 -0.84 -4.98
C ASP A 429 -26.45 -1.93 -6.02
N ASN A 430 -25.17 -2.10 -6.38
CA ASN A 430 -24.76 -3.02 -7.45
C ASN A 430 -23.93 -4.21 -6.96
N PHE A 431 -23.21 -4.05 -5.85
CA PHE A 431 -22.20 -5.01 -5.42
C PHE A 431 -22.76 -6.13 -4.56
N THR A 432 -22.31 -7.37 -4.76
CA THR A 432 -22.71 -8.51 -3.92
C THR A 432 -21.87 -8.61 -2.66
N LEU A 433 -20.59 -8.20 -2.74
CA LEU A 433 -19.65 -8.20 -1.64
C LEU A 433 -18.90 -6.88 -1.55
N LEU A 434 -18.62 -6.46 -0.32
CA LEU A 434 -17.75 -5.32 -0.02
C LEU A 434 -16.75 -5.72 1.06
N LEU A 435 -15.46 -5.52 0.82
CA LEU A 435 -14.40 -5.72 1.81
C LEU A 435 -13.55 -4.46 1.88
N THR A 436 -13.36 -3.90 3.06
CA THR A 436 -12.64 -2.62 3.17
C THR A 436 -12.06 -2.34 4.55
N ASN A 437 -11.00 -1.52 4.55
CA ASN A 437 -10.42 -0.91 5.75
C ASN A 437 -10.36 0.61 5.54
N PRO A 438 -11.43 1.34 5.89
CA PRO A 438 -11.52 2.77 5.61
C PRO A 438 -10.55 3.58 6.50
N PRO A 439 -10.18 4.81 6.10
CA PRO A 439 -9.39 5.69 6.95
C PRO A 439 -10.12 6.00 8.27
N PHE A 440 -9.35 6.14 9.36
CA PHE A 440 -9.89 6.43 10.69
C PHE A 440 -9.55 7.85 11.16
N GLY A 441 -10.51 8.51 11.82
CA GLY A 441 -10.25 9.71 12.60
C GLY A 441 -10.26 11.01 11.82
N ASN A 442 -10.51 10.97 10.51
CA ASN A 442 -10.77 12.18 9.72
C ASN A 442 -12.20 12.69 10.03
N VAL A 443 -12.33 14.01 10.09
CA VAL A 443 -13.61 14.69 10.24
C VAL A 443 -13.90 15.41 8.94
N ILE A 444 -15.00 15.05 8.28
CA ILE A 444 -15.47 15.63 7.02
C ILE A 444 -16.46 16.72 7.37
N THR A 445 -16.19 17.95 6.93
CA THR A 445 -17.12 19.08 7.09
C THR A 445 -18.06 19.16 5.90
N LYS A 446 -19.19 19.86 6.06
CA LYS A 446 -20.18 20.03 4.96
C LYS A 446 -19.61 20.71 3.70
N ASP A 447 -18.55 21.49 3.85
CA ASP A 447 -17.90 22.25 2.77
C ASP A 447 -16.66 21.53 2.19
N ASP A 448 -16.34 20.32 2.67
CA ASP A 448 -15.18 19.54 2.24
C ASP A 448 -15.44 18.84 0.89
N LYS A 449 -15.32 19.61 -0.20
CA LYS A 449 -15.56 19.12 -1.56
C LYS A 449 -14.52 18.13 -2.05
N ASP A 450 -13.30 18.15 -1.51
CA ASP A 450 -12.30 17.14 -1.84
C ASP A 450 -12.76 15.77 -1.34
N GLN A 451 -13.26 15.69 -0.10
CA GLN A 451 -13.79 14.44 0.45
C GLN A 451 -15.17 14.08 -0.09
N LEU A 452 -16.08 15.03 -0.31
CA LEU A 452 -17.46 14.72 -0.70
C LEU A 452 -17.66 14.58 -2.21
N GLY A 453 -16.72 15.08 -3.02
CA GLY A 453 -16.87 15.15 -4.46
C GLY A 453 -18.10 15.98 -4.84
N GLU A 454 -18.97 15.41 -5.68
CA GLU A 454 -20.20 16.08 -6.08
C GLU A 454 -21.37 15.91 -5.09
N SER A 455 -21.17 15.15 -4.01
CA SER A 455 -22.17 14.96 -2.95
C SER A 455 -22.14 16.13 -1.95
N GLU A 456 -23.16 16.17 -1.12
CA GLU A 456 -23.24 17.00 0.07
C GLU A 456 -23.31 16.12 1.33
N LEU A 457 -22.88 16.66 2.47
CA LEU A 457 -22.98 15.93 3.73
C LEU A 457 -24.45 15.59 4.08
N SER A 458 -25.40 16.43 3.67
CA SER A 458 -26.84 16.23 3.80
C SER A 458 -27.40 15.03 3.02
N ASP A 459 -26.66 14.51 2.03
CA ASP A 459 -27.08 13.32 1.28
C ASP A 459 -27.03 12.06 2.14
N PHE A 460 -26.21 12.06 3.20
CA PHE A 460 -26.04 10.95 4.13
C PHE A 460 -26.98 11.08 5.33
N GLU A 461 -27.70 10.02 5.72
CA GLU A 461 -28.49 9.92 6.95
C GLU A 461 -27.67 10.37 8.18
N MET A 462 -26.42 9.94 8.27
CA MET A 462 -25.51 10.32 9.34
C MET A 462 -24.85 11.68 9.15
N GLY A 463 -25.06 12.37 8.03
CA GLY A 463 -24.60 13.73 7.80
C GLY A 463 -25.72 14.79 7.90
N LYS A 464 -26.99 14.39 7.80
CA LYS A 464 -28.15 15.30 7.89
C LYS A 464 -28.14 16.16 9.15
N ASN A 465 -28.37 17.47 8.97
CA ASN A 465 -28.43 18.47 10.03
C ASN A 465 -27.16 18.56 10.90
N ARG A 466 -25.98 18.27 10.32
CA ARG A 466 -24.67 18.39 11.00
C ARG A 466 -23.72 19.23 10.15
N ASP A 467 -22.84 19.98 10.81
CA ASP A 467 -21.77 20.71 10.13
C ASP A 467 -20.56 19.81 9.79
N SER A 468 -20.44 18.66 10.46
CA SER A 468 -19.37 17.69 10.23
C SER A 468 -19.74 16.28 10.69
N GLN A 469 -19.05 15.29 10.15
CA GLN A 469 -19.15 13.89 10.55
C GLN A 469 -17.80 13.18 10.43
N ARG A 470 -17.58 12.16 11.27
CA ARG A 470 -16.38 11.30 11.19
C ARG A 470 -16.45 10.43 9.93
N SER A 471 -15.34 10.38 9.19
CA SER A 471 -15.22 9.64 7.92
C SER A 471 -15.65 8.18 8.05
N GLU A 472 -15.25 7.48 9.11
CA GLU A 472 -15.58 6.08 9.36
C GLU A 472 -17.08 5.84 9.53
N ILE A 473 -17.86 6.81 10.02
CA ILE A 473 -19.33 6.69 10.12
C ILE A 473 -19.95 6.80 8.72
N LEU A 474 -19.45 7.73 7.90
CA LEU A 474 -19.91 7.87 6.51
C LEU A 474 -19.50 6.65 5.67
N PHE A 475 -18.33 6.06 5.90
CA PHE A 475 -17.91 4.83 5.21
C PHE A 475 -18.81 3.63 5.55
N ILE A 476 -19.29 3.51 6.79
CA ILE A 476 -20.28 2.47 7.16
C ILE A 476 -21.56 2.66 6.35
N GLU A 477 -22.08 3.90 6.31
CA GLU A 477 -23.29 4.23 5.56
C GLU A 477 -23.10 3.95 4.07
N ARG A 478 -22.02 4.49 3.50
CA ARG A 478 -21.66 4.32 2.09
C ARG A 478 -21.44 2.87 1.71
N SER A 479 -20.88 2.05 2.60
CA SER A 479 -20.74 0.61 2.36
C SER A 479 -22.09 -0.10 2.21
N LEU A 480 -23.10 0.33 2.99
CA LEU A 480 -24.47 -0.17 2.86
C LEU A 480 -25.18 0.37 1.61
N ASP A 481 -24.77 1.55 1.11
CA ASP A 481 -25.28 2.11 -0.14
C ASP A 481 -24.70 1.40 -1.37
N PHE A 482 -23.44 0.97 -1.33
CA PHE A 482 -22.78 0.28 -2.45
C PHE A 482 -23.32 -1.12 -2.71
N VAL A 483 -23.58 -1.90 -1.66
CA VAL A 483 -24.03 -3.28 -1.82
C VAL A 483 -25.52 -3.35 -2.13
N LYS A 484 -25.90 -4.31 -2.99
CA LYS A 484 -27.29 -4.64 -3.29
C LYS A 484 -27.98 -5.32 -2.10
N ASP A 485 -29.30 -5.45 -2.15
CA ASP A 485 -30.08 -6.22 -1.17
C ASP A 485 -29.52 -7.65 -1.00
N GLY A 486 -29.31 -8.05 0.26
CA GLY A 486 -28.68 -9.33 0.62
C GLY A 486 -27.16 -9.37 0.42
N GLY A 487 -26.54 -8.31 -0.11
CA GLY A 487 -25.09 -8.18 -0.26
C GLY A 487 -24.38 -8.16 1.10
N LYS A 488 -23.15 -8.69 1.15
CA LYS A 488 -22.39 -8.83 2.39
C LYS A 488 -21.23 -7.83 2.45
N ILE A 489 -20.93 -7.37 3.65
CA ILE A 489 -19.89 -6.38 3.92
C ILE A 489 -18.95 -6.97 4.98
N GLY A 490 -17.64 -6.91 4.76
CA GLY A 490 -16.62 -7.04 5.78
C GLY A 490 -15.85 -5.73 5.91
N ILE A 491 -15.96 -5.07 7.07
CA ILE A 491 -15.38 -3.75 7.30
C ILE A 491 -14.56 -3.72 8.58
N VAL A 492 -13.36 -3.14 8.51
CA VAL A 492 -12.54 -2.87 9.70
C VAL A 492 -13.02 -1.56 10.34
N LEU A 493 -13.34 -1.59 11.64
CA LEU A 493 -13.82 -0.42 12.36
C LEU A 493 -13.07 -0.21 13.68
N PRO A 494 -12.89 1.03 14.13
CA PRO A 494 -12.41 1.30 15.49
C PRO A 494 -13.48 0.92 16.52
N ASP A 495 -13.09 0.26 17.61
CA ASP A 495 -13.97 -0.22 18.68
C ASP A 495 -14.84 0.91 19.27
N GLY A 496 -14.36 2.15 19.22
CA GLY A 496 -15.11 3.32 19.67
C GLY A 496 -16.50 3.45 19.01
N ILE A 497 -16.64 3.11 17.72
CA ILE A 497 -17.96 3.13 17.04
C ILE A 497 -18.90 2.07 17.63
N LEU A 498 -18.34 0.93 18.01
CA LEU A 498 -19.08 -0.22 18.52
C LEU A 498 -19.42 -0.09 20.02
N THR A 499 -18.67 0.72 20.78
CA THR A 499 -18.70 0.72 22.25
C THR A 499 -19.06 2.07 22.87
N ASN A 500 -18.89 3.20 22.16
CA ASN A 500 -19.15 4.52 22.75
C ASN A 500 -20.64 4.78 22.97
N PRO A 501 -21.03 5.28 24.16
CA PRO A 501 -22.43 5.61 24.45
C PRO A 501 -22.86 6.99 23.93
N SER A 502 -21.97 7.76 23.29
CA SER A 502 -22.29 9.07 22.72
C SER A 502 -23.43 8.94 21.70
N GLN A 503 -24.22 10.01 21.59
CA GLN A 503 -25.41 10.00 20.75
C GLN A 503 -25.08 9.72 19.27
N ASN A 504 -23.96 10.23 18.76
CA ASN A 504 -23.53 9.99 17.38
C ASN A 504 -23.29 8.50 17.10
N GLU A 505 -22.45 7.83 17.91
CA GLU A 505 -22.15 6.40 17.77
C GLU A 505 -23.35 5.50 18.09
N LEU A 506 -24.24 5.90 19.00
CA LEU A 506 -25.51 5.21 19.22
C LEU A 506 -26.41 5.28 17.98
N LEU A 507 -26.48 6.43 17.30
CA LEU A 507 -27.23 6.60 16.05
C LEU A 507 -26.60 5.77 14.92
N THR A 508 -25.27 5.73 14.80
CA THR A 508 -24.58 4.84 13.85
C THR A 508 -24.99 3.38 14.05
N ARG A 509 -24.99 2.89 15.29
CA ARG A 509 -25.40 1.51 15.60
C ARG A 509 -26.88 1.24 15.31
N LYS A 510 -27.76 2.20 15.57
CA LYS A 510 -29.17 2.11 15.17
C LYS A 510 -29.32 2.01 13.66
N MET A 511 -28.58 2.81 12.89
CA MET A 511 -28.56 2.75 11.42
C MET A 511 -28.10 1.36 10.95
N ILE A 512 -27.00 0.82 11.50
CA ILE A 512 -26.52 -0.53 11.17
C ILE A 512 -27.60 -1.59 11.46
N MET A 513 -28.21 -1.59 12.66
CA MET A 513 -29.27 -2.55 13.03
C MET A 513 -30.52 -2.46 12.16
N LYS A 514 -30.86 -1.25 11.72
CA LYS A 514 -32.01 -1.00 10.84
C LYS A 514 -31.76 -1.58 9.45
N ARG A 515 -30.59 -1.26 8.86
CA ARG A 515 -30.25 -1.51 7.45
C ARG A 515 -29.55 -2.85 7.19
N SER A 516 -29.01 -3.52 8.22
CA SER A 516 -28.23 -4.75 8.01
C SER A 516 -28.32 -5.79 9.14
N LYS A 517 -28.17 -7.05 8.75
CA LYS A 517 -27.95 -8.18 9.64
C LYS A 517 -26.49 -8.20 10.09
N ILE A 518 -26.25 -8.24 11.39
CA ILE A 518 -24.89 -8.39 11.93
C ILE A 518 -24.51 -9.87 11.91
N LEU A 519 -23.58 -10.25 11.05
CA LEU A 519 -23.11 -11.64 10.93
C LEU A 519 -22.08 -11.95 12.02
N ALA A 520 -21.10 -11.06 12.19
CA ALA A 520 -20.04 -11.23 13.16
C ALA A 520 -19.40 -9.90 13.60
N ILE A 521 -18.91 -9.87 14.85
CA ILE A 521 -18.01 -8.84 15.37
C ILE A 521 -16.82 -9.53 16.02
N ILE A 522 -15.63 -9.27 15.49
CA ILE A 522 -14.40 -9.94 15.88
C ILE A 522 -13.38 -8.91 16.32
N SER A 523 -13.10 -8.84 17.62
CA SER A 523 -12.12 -7.89 18.15
C SER A 523 -10.70 -8.40 17.91
N ILE A 524 -9.81 -7.52 17.45
CA ILE A 524 -8.40 -7.82 17.15
C ILE A 524 -7.46 -6.97 18.02
N PRO A 525 -6.19 -7.36 18.22
CA PRO A 525 -5.27 -6.65 19.12
C PRO A 525 -5.00 -5.19 18.69
N GLU A 526 -4.73 -4.31 19.67
CA GLU A 526 -4.51 -2.86 19.43
C GLU A 526 -3.29 -2.58 18.54
N PHE A 527 -2.29 -3.45 18.55
CA PHE A 527 -1.08 -3.32 17.75
C PHE A 527 -1.26 -3.77 16.29
N ALA A 528 -2.41 -4.33 15.92
CA ALA A 528 -2.63 -4.96 14.61
C ALA A 528 -2.23 -4.07 13.43
N PHE A 529 -2.63 -2.79 13.47
CA PHE A 529 -2.32 -1.84 12.40
C PHE A 529 -1.10 -0.95 12.70
N LYS A 530 -0.47 -1.07 13.87
CA LYS A 530 0.71 -0.27 14.26
C LYS A 530 1.70 -1.08 15.10
N PRO A 531 2.59 -1.88 14.48
CA PRO A 531 3.65 -2.58 15.19
C PRO A 531 4.75 -1.58 15.59
N SER A 532 4.60 -0.91 16.74
CA SER A 532 5.66 -0.07 17.38
C SER A 532 5.29 0.46 18.78
N GLY A 533 4.29 -0.11 19.46
CA GLY A 533 4.02 0.20 20.88
C GLY A 533 3.48 1.62 21.18
N LYS A 534 3.25 2.49 20.17
CA LYS A 534 2.57 3.79 20.33
C LYS A 534 1.11 3.71 19.85
N GLY A 535 0.23 3.27 20.75
CA GLY A 535 -1.24 3.49 20.73
C GLY A 535 -1.93 3.44 19.37
N GLY A 536 -2.10 2.25 18.82
CA GLY A 536 -3.08 2.03 17.74
C GLY A 536 -4.50 2.21 18.26
N ALA A 537 -5.46 2.53 17.40
CA ALA A 537 -6.86 2.40 17.81
C ALA A 537 -7.17 0.90 17.98
N LYS A 538 -7.78 0.53 19.10
CA LYS A 538 -8.38 -0.81 19.22
C LYS A 538 -9.45 -0.96 18.14
N THR A 539 -9.41 -2.06 17.40
CA THR A 539 -10.23 -2.29 16.21
C THR A 539 -10.93 -3.64 16.26
N SER A 540 -12.00 -3.73 15.47
CA SER A 540 -12.78 -4.94 15.26
C SER A 540 -13.08 -5.13 13.78
N LEU A 541 -13.13 -6.39 13.36
CA LEU A 541 -13.62 -6.81 12.05
C LEU A 541 -15.13 -7.03 12.17
N VAL A 542 -15.90 -6.30 11.38
CA VAL A 542 -17.37 -6.33 11.43
C VAL A 542 -17.89 -6.88 10.12
N PHE A 543 -18.76 -7.88 10.21
CA PHE A 543 -19.38 -8.52 9.06
C PHE A 543 -20.88 -8.26 9.08
N LEU A 544 -21.40 -7.68 8.01
CA LEU A 544 -22.79 -7.30 7.86
C LEU A 544 -23.37 -7.94 6.60
N GLN A 545 -24.70 -8.03 6.53
CA GLN A 545 -25.44 -8.32 5.32
C GLN A 545 -26.58 -7.30 5.18
N LYS A 546 -26.64 -6.56 4.08
CA LYS A 546 -27.71 -5.58 3.84
C LYS A 546 -29.05 -6.30 3.81
N PHE A 547 -30.02 -5.76 4.54
CA PHE A 547 -31.38 -6.24 4.49
C PHE A 547 -32.04 -5.82 3.19
N SER A 548 -32.97 -6.64 2.71
CA SER A 548 -33.92 -6.20 1.70
C SER A 548 -34.81 -5.06 2.19
N GLU A 549 -35.44 -4.34 1.27
CA GLU A 549 -36.45 -3.33 1.64
C GLU A 549 -37.56 -3.88 2.52
N GLU A 550 -38.03 -5.10 2.24
CA GLU A 550 -39.10 -5.77 3.01
C GLU A 550 -38.63 -6.09 4.42
N GLU A 551 -37.43 -6.68 4.54
CA GLU A 551 -36.85 -6.96 5.85
C GLU A 551 -36.70 -5.67 6.64
N THR A 552 -36.29 -4.56 6.02
CA THR A 552 -36.11 -3.22 6.63
C THR A 552 -37.37 -2.70 7.33
N LYS A 553 -38.55 -3.07 6.85
CA LYS A 553 -39.84 -2.68 7.46
C LYS A 553 -40.18 -3.48 8.72
N ASN A 554 -39.66 -4.70 8.86
CA ASN A 554 -40.05 -5.67 9.90
C ASN A 554 -38.98 -5.88 10.99
N ILE A 555 -38.39 -4.80 11.52
CA ILE A 555 -37.25 -4.87 12.47
C ILE A 555 -37.55 -5.71 13.72
N ASN A 556 -38.76 -5.59 14.29
CA ASN A 556 -39.12 -6.21 15.57
C ASN A 556 -39.28 -7.73 15.51
N GLN A 557 -39.35 -8.33 14.32
CA GLN A 557 -39.49 -9.78 14.13
C GLN A 557 -38.15 -10.48 13.89
N ARG A 558 -37.05 -9.73 13.87
CA ARG A 558 -35.73 -10.27 13.56
C ARG A 558 -35.08 -10.82 14.83
N ASP A 559 -34.89 -12.13 14.88
CA ASP A 559 -33.96 -12.72 15.85
C ASP A 559 -33.09 -13.78 15.18
N TYR A 560 -31.79 -13.48 15.09
CA TYR A 560 -30.79 -14.29 14.41
C TYR A 560 -29.51 -14.37 15.25
N GLU A 561 -28.65 -15.33 14.92
CA GLU A 561 -27.38 -15.50 15.61
C GLU A 561 -26.33 -14.51 15.09
N ILE A 562 -25.59 -13.91 16.02
CA ILE A 562 -24.42 -13.06 15.76
C ILE A 562 -23.20 -13.77 16.34
N LEU A 563 -22.15 -13.91 15.54
CA LEU A 563 -20.88 -14.43 15.99
C LEU A 563 -20.07 -13.34 16.71
N MET A 564 -19.72 -13.56 17.98
CA MET A 564 -18.84 -12.70 18.75
C MET A 564 -17.52 -13.43 18.99
N ALA A 565 -16.39 -12.83 18.60
CA ALA A 565 -15.09 -13.42 18.84
C ALA A 565 -14.02 -12.40 19.24
N VAL A 566 -12.97 -12.89 19.91
CA VAL A 566 -11.77 -12.12 20.26
C VAL A 566 -10.56 -12.88 19.75
N ALA A 567 -9.79 -12.27 18.85
CA ALA A 567 -8.45 -12.70 18.51
C ALA A 567 -7.46 -12.02 19.47
N THR A 568 -6.68 -12.82 20.20
CA THR A 568 -5.62 -12.33 21.08
C THR A 568 -4.27 -12.25 20.37
N HIS A 569 -4.05 -13.14 19.41
CA HIS A 569 -2.87 -13.19 18.56
C HIS A 569 -3.31 -13.31 17.10
N ILE A 570 -2.61 -12.62 16.21
CA ILE A 570 -3.00 -12.45 14.80
C ILE A 570 -1.87 -12.83 13.84
N GLY A 571 -0.95 -13.68 14.28
CA GLY A 571 0.21 -14.13 13.49
C GLY A 571 1.48 -13.32 13.69
N PHE A 572 1.40 -12.17 14.37
CA PHE A 572 2.56 -11.36 14.75
C PHE A 572 2.34 -10.61 16.06
N ASP A 573 3.45 -10.22 16.71
CA ASP A 573 3.48 -9.47 17.96
C ASP A 573 3.48 -7.94 17.75
N SER A 574 3.51 -7.17 18.85
CA SER A 574 3.50 -5.70 18.79
C SER A 574 4.73 -5.04 18.15
N VAL A 575 5.79 -5.80 17.88
CA VAL A 575 7.03 -5.37 17.20
C VAL A 575 7.08 -5.92 15.76
N GLY A 576 6.13 -6.77 15.38
CA GLY A 576 6.01 -7.37 14.05
C GLY A 576 6.75 -8.70 13.88
N ASN A 577 7.20 -9.33 14.98
CA ASN A 577 7.76 -10.69 14.90
C ASN A 577 6.63 -11.72 14.75
N PRO A 578 6.86 -12.85 14.07
CA PRO A 578 5.89 -13.94 14.01
C PRO A 578 5.41 -14.39 15.39
N ASP A 579 4.11 -14.64 15.51
CA ASP A 579 3.42 -15.03 16.75
C ASP A 579 2.28 -16.03 16.43
N ILE A 580 1.60 -16.53 17.47
CA ILE A 580 0.41 -17.36 17.36
C ILE A 580 -0.67 -16.64 16.51
N ASN A 581 -1.50 -17.39 15.79
CA ASN A 581 -2.62 -16.84 15.03
C ASN A 581 -3.94 -17.49 15.43
N ASP A 582 -4.82 -16.71 16.05
CA ASP A 582 -6.15 -17.15 16.49
C ASP A 582 -7.18 -17.14 15.35
N LEU A 583 -6.94 -16.36 14.28
CA LEU A 583 -7.91 -16.13 13.20
C LEU A 583 -8.35 -17.42 12.48
N PRO A 584 -7.46 -18.39 12.14
CA PRO A 584 -7.88 -19.66 11.56
C PRO A 584 -8.80 -20.48 12.48
N ASN A 585 -8.55 -20.45 13.80
CA ASN A 585 -9.39 -21.16 14.78
C ASN A 585 -10.76 -20.50 14.92
N ILE A 586 -10.83 -19.17 14.81
CA ILE A 586 -12.10 -18.44 14.79
C ILE A 586 -12.89 -18.81 13.53
N LEU A 587 -12.24 -18.82 12.37
CA LEU A 587 -12.85 -19.20 11.09
C LEU A 587 -13.41 -20.63 11.13
N ALA A 588 -12.67 -21.57 11.73
CA ALA A 588 -13.08 -22.96 11.88
C ALA A 588 -14.15 -23.18 12.99
N GLY A 589 -14.55 -22.15 13.72
CA GLY A 589 -15.50 -22.27 14.83
C GLY A 589 -14.94 -23.00 16.05
N LYS A 590 -13.61 -23.04 16.21
CA LYS A 590 -12.90 -23.80 17.27
C LYS A 590 -12.21 -22.91 18.31
N HIS A 591 -12.40 -21.59 18.25
CA HIS A 591 -11.71 -20.66 19.15
C HIS A 591 -12.39 -20.55 20.52
N ARG A 592 -11.61 -20.61 21.61
CA ARG A 592 -12.14 -20.56 22.98
C ARG A 592 -12.87 -19.25 23.28
N LEU A 593 -12.38 -18.10 22.80
CA LEU A 593 -13.02 -16.79 22.98
C LEU A 593 -13.98 -16.46 21.84
N MET A 594 -14.90 -17.40 21.54
CA MET A 594 -15.98 -17.24 20.58
C MET A 594 -17.33 -17.61 21.19
N SER A 595 -18.39 -16.88 20.87
CA SER A 595 -19.76 -17.24 21.22
C SER A 595 -20.71 -16.84 20.09
N LYS A 596 -21.86 -17.50 20.04
CA LYS A 596 -23.00 -17.04 19.24
C LYS A 596 -24.04 -16.47 20.19
N ILE A 597 -24.53 -15.27 19.90
CA ILE A 597 -25.59 -14.63 20.68
C ILE A 597 -26.80 -14.36 19.81
N LYS A 598 -27.97 -14.23 20.42
CA LYS A 598 -29.19 -13.82 19.71
C LYS A 598 -29.20 -12.29 19.55
N PHE A 599 -29.63 -11.81 18.39
CA PHE A 599 -29.79 -10.37 18.12
C PHE A 599 -30.70 -9.69 19.14
N SER A 600 -31.75 -10.37 19.60
CA SER A 600 -32.64 -9.91 20.67
C SER A 600 -31.92 -9.60 22.00
N THR A 601 -30.75 -10.19 22.23
CA THR A 601 -29.93 -9.99 23.45
C THR A 601 -28.80 -8.96 23.27
N LEU A 602 -28.66 -8.38 22.07
CA LEU A 602 -27.61 -7.42 21.76
C LEU A 602 -27.85 -6.09 22.47
N ASP A 603 -26.93 -5.67 23.33
CA ASP A 603 -26.93 -4.33 23.93
C ASP A 603 -26.45 -3.30 22.91
N ILE A 604 -27.40 -2.55 22.35
CA ILE A 604 -27.11 -1.46 21.41
C ILE A 604 -26.14 -0.39 21.94
N LYS A 605 -25.95 -0.29 23.27
CA LYS A 605 -25.00 0.65 23.88
C LYS A 605 -23.57 0.12 23.92
N ASN A 606 -23.34 -1.17 23.72
CA ASN A 606 -21.99 -1.76 23.69
C ASN A 606 -21.94 -3.07 22.89
N TRP A 607 -21.29 -3.07 21.73
CA TRP A 607 -21.12 -4.27 20.88
C TRP A 607 -19.77 -4.98 21.06
N SER A 608 -19.05 -4.69 22.15
CA SER A 608 -17.76 -5.36 22.43
C SER A 608 -17.94 -6.88 22.58
N PRO A 609 -17.18 -7.72 21.85
CA PRO A 609 -17.23 -9.17 22.04
C PRO A 609 -16.95 -9.62 23.48
N TYR A 610 -16.11 -8.88 24.21
CA TYR A 610 -15.83 -9.13 25.63
C TYR A 610 -17.04 -8.93 26.55
N ALA A 611 -18.07 -8.18 26.12
CA ALA A 611 -19.30 -7.98 26.88
C ALA A 611 -20.28 -9.17 26.74
N TYR A 612 -20.20 -9.90 25.63
CA TYR A 612 -21.10 -11.02 25.31
C TYR A 612 -20.48 -12.39 25.55
N ILE A 613 -19.15 -12.46 25.55
CA ILE A 613 -18.42 -13.68 25.85
C ILE A 613 -18.33 -13.85 27.37
N ASP A 614 -18.94 -14.91 27.91
CA ASP A 614 -18.71 -15.28 29.30
C ASP A 614 -17.28 -15.81 29.49
N VAL A 615 -16.40 -14.91 29.93
CA VAL A 615 -14.99 -15.21 30.21
C VAL A 615 -14.83 -16.22 31.34
N ALA A 616 -15.77 -16.26 32.30
CA ALA A 616 -15.65 -17.12 33.48
C ALA A 616 -15.95 -18.57 33.17
N ALA A 617 -17.03 -18.82 32.44
CA ALA A 617 -17.36 -20.15 31.93
C ALA A 617 -16.18 -20.74 31.14
N LYS A 618 -15.52 -19.91 30.32
CA LYS A 618 -14.39 -20.32 29.48
C LYS A 618 -13.08 -20.52 30.24
N SER A 619 -12.90 -19.81 31.35
CA SER A 619 -11.70 -19.91 32.19
C SER A 619 -11.82 -20.99 33.28
N GLY A 620 -13.00 -21.62 33.43
CA GLY A 620 -13.24 -22.68 34.41
C GLY A 620 -13.42 -22.21 35.86
N PHE A 621 -13.57 -20.90 36.10
CA PHE A 621 -13.77 -20.38 37.46
C PHE A 621 -15.21 -20.64 37.93
N LYS A 622 -15.36 -21.34 39.07
CA LYS A 622 -16.67 -21.69 39.65
C LYS A 622 -17.16 -20.74 40.75
N ASN A 623 -16.25 -20.15 41.53
CA ASN A 623 -16.59 -19.30 42.67
C ASN A 623 -16.22 -17.84 42.39
N LEU A 624 -17.21 -17.02 42.06
CA LEU A 624 -17.03 -15.63 41.65
C LEU A 624 -17.75 -14.68 42.60
N LYS A 625 -17.09 -13.57 42.97
CA LYS A 625 -17.71 -12.44 43.69
C LYS A 625 -17.58 -11.16 42.87
N LYS A 626 -18.34 -10.11 43.20
CA LYS A 626 -18.13 -8.79 42.60
C LYS A 626 -16.89 -8.17 43.21
N LEU A 627 -16.12 -7.40 42.43
CA LEU A 627 -14.97 -6.66 42.97
C LEU A 627 -15.38 -5.78 44.15
N THR A 628 -16.54 -5.12 44.06
CA THR A 628 -17.11 -4.27 45.12
C THR A 628 -17.52 -5.03 46.40
N ASP A 629 -17.56 -6.37 46.38
CA ASP A 629 -17.74 -7.16 47.60
C ASP A 629 -16.43 -7.26 48.38
N LEU A 630 -15.28 -7.08 47.72
CA LEU A 630 -13.94 -7.18 48.30
C LEU A 630 -13.34 -5.81 48.65
N VAL A 631 -13.74 -4.76 47.93
CA VAL A 631 -13.19 -3.41 48.10
C VAL A 631 -14.27 -2.35 48.34
N GLU A 632 -13.91 -1.29 49.03
CA GLU A 632 -14.62 -0.02 49.07
C GLU A 632 -13.87 1.04 48.24
N ILE A 633 -14.61 1.95 47.62
CA ILE A 633 -14.03 3.03 46.82
C ILE A 633 -13.75 4.19 47.76
N ARG A 634 -12.48 4.59 47.88
CA ARG A 634 -12.08 5.76 48.67
C ARG A 634 -12.29 7.02 47.82
N ARG A 635 -13.11 7.95 48.31
CA ARG A 635 -13.45 9.23 47.66
C ARG A 635 -12.99 10.44 48.48
N GLU A 636 -11.82 10.33 49.09
CA GLU A 636 -11.27 11.43 49.88
C GLU A 636 -10.75 12.51 48.94
N GLU A 637 -11.64 13.44 48.59
CA GLU A 637 -11.34 14.54 47.67
C GLU A 637 -10.51 15.62 48.38
N ILE A 638 -9.45 16.06 47.71
CA ILE A 638 -8.61 17.17 48.13
C ILE A 638 -8.44 18.16 46.99
N ARG A 639 -8.50 19.45 47.33
CA ARG A 639 -8.22 20.56 46.42
C ARG A 639 -6.87 21.17 46.81
N PRO A 640 -5.78 20.86 46.08
CA PRO A 640 -4.44 21.33 46.44
C PRO A 640 -4.33 22.86 46.55
N SER A 641 -5.14 23.59 45.79
CA SER A 641 -5.24 25.06 45.85
C SER A 641 -5.65 25.59 47.23
N ASN A 642 -6.38 24.80 48.02
CA ASN A 642 -6.78 25.17 49.39
C ASN A 642 -5.63 24.97 50.40
N HIS A 643 -4.57 24.28 50.01
CA HIS A 643 -3.40 23.95 50.83
C HIS A 643 -2.11 24.39 50.12
N PRO A 644 -1.93 25.69 49.82
CA PRO A 644 -0.90 26.17 48.91
C PRO A 644 0.54 25.87 49.38
N ASN A 645 0.75 25.71 50.69
CA ASN A 645 2.04 25.46 51.31
C ASN A 645 2.25 23.99 51.72
N GLU A 646 1.25 23.12 51.58
CA GLU A 646 1.40 21.68 51.84
C GLU A 646 2.12 21.03 50.64
N ILE A 647 3.08 20.17 50.92
CA ILE A 647 3.77 19.37 49.89
C ILE A 647 3.00 18.08 49.68
N PHE A 648 2.62 17.82 48.43
CA PHE A 648 1.93 16.62 48.01
C PHE A 648 2.84 15.72 47.18
N LYS A 649 2.73 14.41 47.40
CA LYS A 649 3.35 13.37 46.57
C LYS A 649 2.42 13.02 45.39
N LEU A 650 2.92 13.15 44.15
CA LEU A 650 2.21 12.84 42.91
C LEU A 650 2.85 11.66 42.17
N PRO A 651 2.50 10.42 42.56
CA PRO A 651 3.02 9.24 41.90
C PRO A 651 2.34 8.97 40.53
N ALA A 652 3.03 8.17 39.73
CA ALA A 652 2.55 7.54 38.51
C ALA A 652 2.63 6.01 38.65
N ILE A 653 1.67 5.31 38.07
CA ILE A 653 1.66 3.84 38.02
C ILE A 653 2.06 3.36 36.63
N SER A 654 2.81 2.26 36.60
CA SER A 654 3.29 1.59 35.40
C SER A 654 2.45 0.36 35.07
N LYS A 655 2.50 -0.10 33.80
CA LYS A 655 1.79 -1.32 33.34
C LYS A 655 2.28 -2.60 34.03
N ASP A 656 3.53 -2.62 34.47
CA ASP A 656 4.11 -3.69 35.28
C ASP A 656 3.55 -3.74 36.72
N GLY A 657 2.78 -2.73 37.13
CA GLY A 657 2.20 -2.60 38.46
C GLY A 657 3.10 -1.91 39.49
N SER A 658 4.25 -1.37 39.04
CA SER A 658 5.11 -0.52 39.88
C SER A 658 4.55 0.90 40.01
N ILE A 659 4.94 1.57 41.09
CA ILE A 659 4.62 2.97 41.34
C ILE A 659 5.91 3.78 41.53
N LYS A 660 5.99 4.93 40.88
CA LYS A 660 7.14 5.84 41.00
C LYS A 660 6.65 7.27 41.11
N LEU A 661 7.38 8.12 41.83
CA LEU A 661 7.15 9.56 41.78
C LEU A 661 7.32 10.08 40.34
N ARG A 662 6.49 11.03 39.92
CA ARG A 662 6.61 11.61 38.57
C ARG A 662 7.98 12.27 38.40
N ILE A 663 8.71 11.86 37.35
CA ILE A 663 10.09 12.29 37.04
C ILE A 663 10.23 13.82 37.00
N THR A 664 9.20 14.52 36.53
CA THR A 664 9.26 15.98 36.34
C THR A 664 9.02 16.78 37.61
N LYS A 665 8.17 16.31 38.54
CA LYS A 665 7.77 17.00 39.78
C LYS A 665 7.09 16.02 40.77
N GLY A 666 7.86 15.10 41.34
CA GLY A 666 7.35 14.02 42.20
C GLY A 666 6.68 14.51 43.48
N GLU A 667 7.19 15.59 44.04
CA GLU A 667 6.64 16.32 45.18
C GLU A 667 6.40 17.77 44.78
N MET A 668 5.23 18.31 45.13
CA MET A 668 4.81 19.65 44.72
C MET A 668 4.05 20.35 45.83
N TYR A 669 4.29 21.65 46.00
CA TYR A 669 3.42 22.49 46.81
C TYR A 669 2.03 22.56 46.19
N GLY A 670 0.99 22.63 47.03
CA GLY A 670 -0.40 22.73 46.57
C GLY A 670 -0.65 23.85 45.55
N LYS A 671 0.06 24.99 45.70
CA LYS A 671 0.00 26.14 44.77
C LYS A 671 0.48 25.82 43.35
N ASP A 672 1.36 24.83 43.18
CA ASP A 672 1.96 24.46 41.90
C ASP A 672 1.15 23.39 41.17
N ILE A 673 0.14 22.80 41.82
CA ILE A 673 -0.66 21.71 41.29
C ILE A 673 -1.86 22.28 40.53
N LYS A 674 -1.86 22.11 39.21
CA LYS A 674 -2.90 22.65 38.31
C LYS A 674 -4.26 21.91 38.38
N TYR A 675 -4.32 20.75 39.04
CA TYR A 675 -5.56 19.97 39.14
C TYR A 675 -6.48 20.56 40.20
N LYS A 676 -7.73 20.87 39.83
CA LYS A 676 -8.74 21.43 40.75
C LYS A 676 -9.11 20.48 41.89
N SER A 677 -9.12 19.18 41.63
CA SER A 677 -9.61 18.14 42.54
C SER A 677 -8.85 16.84 42.30
N MET A 678 -8.43 16.21 43.39
CA MET A 678 -7.64 14.97 43.41
C MET A 678 -8.14 14.06 44.53
N PHE A 679 -7.74 12.79 44.53
CA PHE A 679 -8.08 11.83 45.59
C PHE A 679 -6.85 11.47 46.42
N ARG A 680 -6.97 11.50 47.75
CA ARG A 680 -5.93 11.04 48.67
C ARG A 680 -6.00 9.52 48.83
N ALA A 681 -4.84 8.87 48.89
CA ALA A 681 -4.70 7.43 49.08
C ALA A 681 -3.69 7.11 50.20
N TYR A 682 -3.83 5.93 50.80
CA TYR A 682 -3.02 5.48 51.94
C TYR A 682 -2.37 4.13 51.68
N THR A 683 -1.36 3.81 52.48
CA THR A 683 -0.63 2.55 52.39
C THR A 683 -1.57 1.35 52.30
N GLY A 684 -1.33 0.49 51.32
CA GLY A 684 -2.16 -0.69 51.08
C GLY A 684 -3.40 -0.44 50.22
N ASP A 685 -3.79 0.80 49.93
CA ASP A 685 -4.81 1.07 48.92
C ASP A 685 -4.35 0.57 47.54
N ILE A 686 -5.28 0.05 46.75
CA ILE A 686 -5.04 -0.41 45.39
C ILE A 686 -5.40 0.73 44.44
N ILE A 687 -4.43 1.13 43.64
CA ILE A 687 -4.56 2.21 42.66
C ILE A 687 -4.84 1.58 41.29
N LEU A 688 -6.06 1.75 40.78
CA LEU A 688 -6.48 1.23 39.48
C LEU A 688 -6.63 2.39 38.50
N SER A 689 -5.89 2.36 37.39
CA SER A 689 -6.07 3.34 36.32
C SER A 689 -7.49 3.31 35.78
N ARG A 690 -8.11 4.47 35.55
CA ARG A 690 -9.35 4.53 34.79
C ARG A 690 -9.09 4.35 33.30
N ILE A 691 -7.94 4.80 32.80
CA ILE A 691 -7.56 4.70 31.38
C ILE A 691 -6.87 3.37 31.13
N ASN A 692 -7.39 2.57 30.20
CA ASN A 692 -6.85 1.26 29.80
C ASN A 692 -6.35 0.35 30.96
N PRO A 693 -7.15 0.11 32.02
CA PRO A 693 -6.71 -0.74 33.13
C PRO A 693 -6.37 -2.18 32.72
N ALA A 694 -6.92 -2.66 31.61
CA ALA A 694 -6.64 -3.98 31.06
C ALA A 694 -5.16 -4.17 30.66
N ASP A 695 -4.38 -3.08 30.53
CA ASP A 695 -2.94 -3.12 30.27
C ASP A 695 -2.12 -3.52 31.52
N GLY A 696 -2.79 -3.69 32.67
CA GLY A 696 -2.13 -4.03 33.93
C GLY A 696 -1.78 -2.83 34.81
N SER A 697 -2.22 -1.62 34.47
CA SER A 697 -2.00 -0.40 35.27
C SER A 697 -2.77 -0.42 36.60
N VAL A 698 -2.31 -1.28 37.51
CA VAL A 698 -2.84 -1.57 38.85
C VAL A 698 -1.65 -1.70 39.80
N ALA A 699 -1.63 -0.91 40.87
CA ALA A 699 -0.54 -0.90 41.86
C ALA A 699 -1.08 -0.94 43.29
N ILE A 700 -0.26 -1.35 44.25
CA ILE A 700 -0.52 -1.19 45.69
C ILE A 700 0.29 0.03 46.15
N LEU A 701 -0.33 0.94 46.91
CA LEU A 701 0.40 2.09 47.46
C LEU A 701 1.35 1.63 48.59
N PRO A 702 2.66 1.88 48.47
CA PRO A 702 3.63 1.43 49.46
C PRO A 702 3.75 2.44 50.61
N PRO A 703 4.34 2.04 51.75
CA PRO A 703 4.43 2.88 52.96
C PRO A 703 5.05 4.27 52.75
N GLU A 704 6.03 4.39 51.87
CA GLU A 704 6.77 5.64 51.63
C GLU A 704 5.91 6.70 50.94
N LEU A 705 4.82 6.28 50.29
CA LEU A 705 3.87 7.13 49.58
C LEU A 705 2.55 7.30 50.32
N ASN A 706 2.50 6.98 51.63
CA ASN A 706 1.31 7.19 52.44
C ASN A 706 0.82 8.65 52.36
N GLY A 707 -0.48 8.84 52.10
CA GLY A 707 -1.08 10.16 51.96
C GLY A 707 -0.86 10.83 50.59
N ALA A 708 -0.28 10.13 49.61
CA ALA A 708 -0.14 10.62 48.24
C ALA A 708 -1.49 10.92 47.58
N ILE A 709 -1.47 11.82 46.59
CA ILE A 709 -2.68 12.25 45.87
C ILE A 709 -2.64 11.84 44.40
N PHE A 710 -3.80 11.45 43.88
CA PHE A 710 -3.99 10.96 42.51
C PHE A 710 -5.04 11.80 41.79
N SER A 711 -4.87 12.00 40.49
CA SER A 711 -5.90 12.64 39.68
C SER A 711 -7.17 11.77 39.62
N GLN A 712 -8.30 12.36 39.23
CA GLN A 712 -9.58 11.64 39.07
C GLN A 712 -9.57 10.54 37.98
N GLU A 713 -8.47 10.39 37.24
CA GLU A 713 -8.22 9.28 36.31
C GLU A 713 -7.76 7.98 37.01
N PHE A 714 -7.85 7.91 38.34
CA PHE A 714 -7.61 6.69 39.12
C PHE A 714 -8.81 6.36 40.02
N HIS A 715 -9.10 5.07 40.15
CA HIS A 715 -9.96 4.53 41.20
C HIS A 715 -9.08 4.11 42.38
N ILE A 716 -9.37 4.62 43.58
CA ILE A 716 -8.68 4.25 44.82
C ILE A 716 -9.52 3.21 45.53
N LEU A 717 -9.03 1.96 45.58
CA LEU A 717 -9.77 0.82 46.09
C LEU A 717 -9.13 0.35 47.40
N LYS A 718 -9.87 0.43 48.50
CA LYS A 718 -9.42 -0.05 49.81
C LYS A 718 -10.03 -1.43 50.08
N PRO A 719 -9.24 -2.44 50.47
CA PRO A 719 -9.79 -3.74 50.88
C PRO A 719 -10.75 -3.61 52.06
N LYS A 720 -11.90 -4.31 52.00
CA LYS A 720 -12.90 -4.34 53.08
C LYS A 720 -12.54 -5.28 54.22
N SER A 721 -11.64 -6.24 53.98
CA SER A 721 -11.30 -7.29 54.95
C SER A 721 -9.84 -7.68 54.81
N SER A 722 -9.20 -8.01 55.92
CA SER A 722 -7.86 -8.60 55.96
C SER A 722 -7.79 -9.96 55.25
N LYS A 723 -8.93 -10.65 55.09
CA LYS A 723 -9.02 -11.93 54.36
C LYS A 723 -8.71 -11.78 52.87
N PHE A 724 -9.09 -10.66 52.25
CA PHE A 724 -8.79 -10.37 50.85
C PHE A 724 -7.85 -9.16 50.80
N ASN A 725 -6.61 -9.39 51.21
CA ASN A 725 -5.60 -8.33 51.31
C ASN A 725 -5.26 -7.71 49.94
N SER A 726 -4.54 -6.58 49.96
CA SER A 726 -4.20 -5.82 48.75
C SER A 726 -3.42 -6.64 47.73
N ILE A 727 -2.57 -7.56 48.19
CA ILE A 727 -1.78 -8.48 47.35
C ILE A 727 -2.69 -9.42 46.55
N TYR A 728 -3.69 -10.00 47.20
CA TYR A 728 -4.68 -10.86 46.54
C TYR A 728 -5.39 -10.11 45.41
N ILE A 729 -5.96 -8.95 45.74
CA ILE A 729 -6.77 -8.16 44.81
C ILE A 729 -5.90 -7.65 43.66
N TRP A 730 -4.66 -7.22 43.95
CA TRP A 730 -3.70 -6.79 42.94
C TRP A 730 -3.40 -7.89 41.91
N HIS A 731 -3.10 -9.11 42.36
CA HIS A 731 -2.88 -10.25 41.46
C HIS A 731 -4.13 -10.61 40.66
N VAL A 732 -5.29 -10.62 41.30
CA VAL A 732 -6.57 -10.93 40.64
C VAL A 732 -6.89 -9.90 39.56
N LEU A 733 -6.79 -8.60 39.84
CA LEU A 733 -7.04 -7.53 38.87
C LEU A 733 -6.08 -7.57 37.68
N ARG A 734 -4.88 -8.14 37.87
CA ARG A 734 -3.86 -8.31 36.82
C ARG A 734 -3.94 -9.65 36.09
N SER A 735 -4.79 -10.56 36.53
CA SER A 735 -5.01 -11.85 35.85
C SER A 735 -5.66 -11.65 34.48
N GLU A 736 -5.35 -12.53 33.53
CA GLU A 736 -6.00 -12.47 32.19
C GLU A 736 -7.51 -12.64 32.27
N PHE A 737 -8.01 -13.37 33.27
CA PHE A 737 -9.43 -13.49 33.55
C PHE A 737 -10.11 -12.15 33.82
N VAL A 738 -9.51 -11.30 34.67
CA VAL A 738 -10.08 -9.98 34.96
C VAL A 738 -9.78 -8.98 33.86
N LYS A 739 -8.58 -9.00 33.26
CA LYS A 739 -8.24 -8.10 32.15
C LYS A 739 -9.19 -8.24 30.96
N GLN A 740 -9.60 -9.46 30.61
CA GLN A 740 -10.60 -9.67 29.57
C GLN A 740 -11.97 -9.06 29.92
N GLN A 741 -12.43 -9.22 31.16
CA GLN A 741 -13.65 -8.57 31.63
C GLN A 741 -13.52 -7.04 31.58
N LEU A 742 -12.38 -6.51 32.02
CA LEU A 742 -12.09 -5.07 31.98
C LEU A 742 -12.25 -4.52 30.57
N ARG A 743 -11.70 -5.19 29.55
CA ARG A 743 -11.83 -4.78 28.13
C ARG A 743 -13.29 -4.62 27.70
N GLY A 744 -14.18 -5.53 28.11
CA GLY A 744 -15.63 -5.44 27.81
C GLY A 744 -16.38 -4.37 28.59
N LEU A 745 -15.78 -3.86 29.67
CA LEU A 745 -16.35 -2.85 30.55
C LEU A 745 -15.81 -1.43 30.29
N LEU A 746 -14.84 -1.28 29.38
CA LEU A 746 -14.33 0.04 29.00
C LEU A 746 -15.31 0.77 28.08
N THR A 747 -15.24 2.10 28.12
CA THR A 747 -16.03 3.03 27.31
C THR A 747 -15.16 4.23 26.93
N GLY A 748 -15.39 4.88 25.80
CA GLY A 748 -14.58 6.03 25.34
C GLY A 748 -13.95 5.78 23.97
N GLY A 749 -13.71 6.83 23.18
CA GLY A 749 -13.17 6.71 21.81
C GLY A 749 -11.67 6.43 21.79
N SER A 750 -10.86 7.49 21.68
CA SER A 750 -9.40 7.39 21.58
C SER A 750 -8.71 6.93 22.86
N ARG A 751 -9.34 7.13 24.03
CA ARG A 751 -8.88 6.64 25.33
C ARG A 751 -10.01 5.94 26.04
N LEU A 752 -9.96 4.61 26.01
CA LEU A 752 -10.91 3.75 26.70
C LEU A 752 -10.75 3.90 28.22
N ARG A 753 -11.87 4.13 28.90
CA ARG A 753 -11.96 4.37 30.33
C ARG A 753 -12.89 3.38 31.00
N LEU A 754 -12.58 3.02 32.23
CA LEU A 754 -13.45 2.23 33.11
C LEU A 754 -14.31 3.15 33.98
N PRO A 755 -15.62 3.27 33.71
CA PRO A 755 -16.53 4.02 34.57
C PRO A 755 -16.64 3.35 35.95
N GLU A 756 -16.79 4.15 37.01
CA GLU A 756 -16.90 3.63 38.38
C GLU A 756 -18.08 2.65 38.54
N ARG A 757 -19.22 2.97 37.93
CA ARG A 757 -20.42 2.10 37.90
C ARG A 757 -20.16 0.70 37.34
N ASN A 758 -19.09 0.51 36.57
CA ASN A 758 -18.73 -0.80 36.00
C ASN A 758 -17.84 -1.62 36.94
N LEU A 759 -17.31 -1.06 38.04
CA LEU A 759 -16.52 -1.81 39.02
C LEU A 759 -17.32 -2.95 39.65
N SER A 760 -18.62 -2.75 39.89
CA SER A 760 -19.52 -3.78 40.44
C SER A 760 -19.82 -4.92 39.47
N LYS A 761 -19.51 -4.75 38.18
CA LYS A 761 -19.68 -5.78 37.14
C LYS A 761 -18.46 -6.70 37.02
N ILE A 762 -17.31 -6.29 37.56
CA ILE A 762 -16.09 -7.10 37.53
C ILE A 762 -16.27 -8.29 38.47
N LYS A 763 -16.23 -9.49 37.92
CA LYS A 763 -16.23 -10.73 38.69
C LYS A 763 -14.80 -11.13 39.01
N VAL A 764 -14.54 -11.39 40.29
CA VAL A 764 -13.26 -11.84 40.82
C VAL A 764 -13.38 -13.28 41.30
N PRO A 765 -12.46 -14.18 40.92
CA PRO A 765 -12.47 -15.54 41.42
C PRO A 765 -12.07 -15.54 42.89
N ILE A 766 -12.70 -16.39 43.68
CA ILE A 766 -12.37 -16.62 45.09
C ILE A 766 -11.81 -18.03 45.24
N ASP A 767 -10.49 -18.11 45.33
CA ASP A 767 -9.75 -19.35 45.53
C ASP A 767 -9.03 -19.32 46.88
N GLN A 768 -9.34 -20.28 47.76
CA GLN A 768 -8.77 -20.33 49.10
C GLN A 768 -7.25 -20.55 49.10
N LYS A 769 -6.69 -21.26 48.11
CA LYS A 769 -5.25 -21.46 48.00
C LYS A 769 -4.57 -20.16 47.61
N LEU A 770 -5.13 -19.41 46.66
CA LEU A 770 -4.60 -18.09 46.27
C LEU A 770 -4.68 -17.07 47.41
N VAL A 771 -5.75 -17.11 48.21
CA VAL A 771 -5.87 -16.26 49.42
C VAL A 771 -4.81 -16.62 50.46
N LYS A 772 -4.58 -17.92 50.73
CA LYS A 772 -3.51 -18.35 51.65
C LYS A 772 -2.13 -17.89 51.16
N LEU A 773 -1.86 -18.06 49.87
CA LEU A 773 -0.60 -17.64 49.25
C LEU A 773 -0.41 -16.12 49.34
N SER A 774 -1.44 -15.32 49.11
CA SER A 774 -1.34 -13.86 49.19
C SER A 774 -1.06 -13.38 50.62
N ILE A 775 -1.55 -14.10 51.64
CA ILE A 775 -1.25 -13.82 53.04
C ILE A 775 0.22 -14.16 53.35
N GLU A 776 0.72 -15.29 52.84
CA GLU A 776 2.12 -15.68 53.00
C GLU A 776 3.09 -14.69 52.33
N ILE A 777 2.78 -14.26 51.10
CA ILE A 777 3.56 -13.21 50.40
C ILE A 777 3.55 -11.93 51.23
N SER A 778 2.41 -11.54 51.79
CA SER A 778 2.31 -10.35 52.65
C SER A 778 3.22 -10.43 53.87
N LYS A 779 3.30 -11.60 54.52
CA LYS A 779 4.19 -11.80 55.68
C LYS A 779 5.65 -11.67 55.29
N LYS A 780 6.08 -12.33 54.20
CA LYS A 780 7.45 -12.25 53.68
C LYS A 780 7.82 -10.82 53.29
N MET A 781 6.90 -10.06 52.69
CA MET A 781 7.13 -8.65 52.36
C MET A 781 7.32 -7.81 53.63
N SER A 782 6.52 -8.02 54.68
CA SER A 782 6.71 -7.34 55.96
C SER A 782 8.05 -7.67 56.62
N GLU A 783 8.52 -8.92 56.52
CA GLU A 783 9.86 -9.31 56.99
C GLU A 783 10.97 -8.59 56.21
N ILE A 784 10.86 -8.51 54.89
CA ILE A 784 11.81 -7.77 54.04
C ILE A 784 11.87 -6.30 54.44
N GLU A 785 10.73 -5.64 54.64
CA GLU A 785 10.69 -4.24 55.07
C GLU A 785 11.31 -4.04 56.46
N ARG A 786 11.11 -4.99 57.38
CA ARG A 786 11.81 -4.98 58.67
C ARG A 786 13.33 -5.08 58.49
N TYR A 787 13.80 -6.02 57.68
CA TYR A 787 15.24 -6.16 57.41
C TYR A 787 15.83 -4.92 56.73
N LYS A 788 15.12 -4.28 55.81
CA LYS A 788 15.56 -3.01 55.21
C LYS A 788 15.73 -1.91 56.25
N LYS A 789 14.77 -1.79 57.18
CA LYS A 789 14.86 -0.84 58.28
C LYS A 789 16.03 -1.15 59.20
N ASP A 790 16.20 -2.41 59.59
CA ASP A 790 17.31 -2.86 60.44
C ASP A 790 18.67 -2.52 59.79
N ILE A 791 18.82 -2.72 58.47
CA ILE A 791 20.02 -2.35 57.71
C ILE A 791 20.22 -0.82 57.68
N PHE A 792 19.16 -0.04 57.50
CA PHE A 792 19.24 1.42 57.49
C PHE A 792 19.69 1.96 58.85
N ASP A 793 19.07 1.49 59.94
CA ASP A 793 19.42 1.89 61.31
C ASP A 793 20.88 1.53 61.64
N LEU A 794 21.36 0.35 61.17
CA LEU A 794 22.78 -0.04 61.29
C LEU A 794 23.71 0.88 60.50
N SER A 795 23.32 1.28 59.29
CA SER A 795 24.09 2.19 58.44
C SER A 795 24.20 3.59 59.06
N GLU A 796 23.11 4.11 59.63
CA GLU A 796 23.10 5.41 60.31
C GLU A 796 23.98 5.36 61.57
N LYS A 797 23.89 4.28 62.35
CA LYS A 797 24.77 4.06 63.50
C LYS A 797 26.25 4.02 63.09
N PHE A 798 26.58 3.32 62.01
CA PHE A 798 27.94 3.29 61.46
C PHE A 798 28.43 4.70 61.07
N GLN A 799 27.61 5.47 60.35
CA GLN A 799 27.96 6.85 59.96
C GLN A 799 28.19 7.74 61.18
N ASN A 800 27.32 7.68 62.19
CA ASN A 800 27.47 8.47 63.42
C ASN A 800 28.73 8.10 64.21
N GLU A 801 29.08 6.81 64.30
CA GLU A 801 30.33 6.37 64.93
C GLU A 801 31.57 6.78 64.13
N LEU A 802 31.49 6.77 62.79
CA LEU A 802 32.56 7.28 61.93
C LEU A 802 32.75 8.80 62.11
N TYR A 803 31.67 9.57 62.15
CA TYR A 803 31.69 11.03 62.39
C TYR A 803 32.22 11.42 63.77
N LYS A 804 32.09 10.56 64.79
CA LYS A 804 32.70 10.80 66.11
C LYS A 804 34.20 10.52 66.15
N LYS A 805 34.70 9.67 65.25
CA LYS A 805 36.12 9.28 65.17
C LYS A 805 36.95 10.20 64.29
N ILE A 806 36.33 10.83 63.29
CA ILE A 806 36.86 11.96 62.53
C ILE A 806 36.74 13.20 63.40
#